data_AF-A0A9P6WGU6-F1
#
_entry.id   AF-A0A9P6WGU6-F1
#
_cell.length_a   1.000
_cell.length_b   1.000
_cell.length_c   1.000
_cell.angle_alpha   90.00
_cell.angle_beta   90.00
_cell.angle_gamma   90.00
#
_symmetry.space_group_name_H-M   'P 1'
#
loop_
_entity.id
_entity.type
_entity.pdbx_description
1 polymer ?
#
loop_
_entity_poly.entity_id
_entity_poly.type
_entity_poly.pdbx_seq_one_letter_code
_entity_poly.pdbx_strand_id
1 'polypeptide(L)'
;MNYQWNTRKFKDESKRRFCDALNSVGKSERALVIEPKLLPLINGLLSLSELTESTSVRKILLLDDQLTSELTELLGTLYNMKLIFLIDVKIDLVVPDMLRIVIENLELNEADIMWCTWSTGLAVGMKEIPHLIQSQLQETCHTVNVIPWGQIPIPQIDDDFLCPHVLYNSEGDSLYSPFENSLKQGTREVLLDNMVNCVQSLLKETNTTITNAVTMGNYSQEFAELLKSRITAESTRQDDIIFQSLHGKKATVDIETDIIVIERELDPITPLLTELTYFGVLNDFYGFDDNGRLTGKDGNIYNFISEDEIWNQLKFHNFGASGPFLNQMAKDLQAKYDSRHDAETVGQIKKFVDSLGSLQQEQKMLKMHTTLSSDILEEIEKNDALEFNNILELEQDILLDNLGTSIAIDRILTLLYEGNVKQETILRLVCLLSLCKNGLRESEFENLKKEMIDTYGIEIMFKLERYTRNGVFASKSLLHSELQHNVISLNKEYRYISQWLNTLPSDEQDDIQKQQQTDESTAEARLKDPREPIFAYCGVAPLSIRLIQALYDRTTITKHYSSQQPFMISREPNATMLEPLLQQIYGRDDNIITQSRWIPEPTARLKRVRAASTQQKQKPANQRDVVLLVFLGGVTPGEVALIKFLQKKLQQRNVNKRQSLVKLSTRRAFSSTSRQAVHFKEGVYSNVPFKVQNRKIPFGVVFFGFMGVGFAVPFIASFVQLKKSGNL
;
A
#
# COMPACT_ATOMS: atom_id res chain seq x y z
N MET A 1 -8.14 26.55 12.90
CA MET A 1 -8.72 25.38 12.20
C MET A 1 -7.61 24.75 11.39
N ASN A 2 -7.23 23.52 11.71
CA ASN A 2 -6.32 22.76 10.87
C ASN A 2 -7.13 22.25 9.68
N TYR A 3 -6.84 22.75 8.49
CA TYR A 3 -7.61 22.41 7.30
C TYR A 3 -7.06 21.19 6.54
N GLN A 4 -6.23 20.37 7.19
CA GLN A 4 -5.59 19.19 6.60
C GLN A 4 -5.39 18.09 7.63
N TRP A 5 -5.45 16.84 7.17
CA TRP A 5 -5.04 15.68 7.95
C TRP A 5 -3.55 15.76 8.25
N ASN A 6 -3.20 15.57 9.52
CA ASN A 6 -1.82 15.35 9.97
C ASN A 6 -1.71 13.91 10.49
N THR A 7 -1.63 12.97 9.55
CA THR A 7 -1.55 11.53 9.80
C THR A 7 -0.34 11.13 10.64
N ARG A 8 0.74 11.93 10.65
CA ARG A 8 1.91 11.70 11.51
C ARG A 8 1.54 11.67 13.00
N LYS A 9 0.54 12.46 13.40
CA LYS A 9 0.04 12.48 14.79
C LYS A 9 -0.79 11.24 15.16
N PHE A 10 -1.24 10.45 14.18
CA PHE A 10 -2.07 9.28 14.47
C PHE A 10 -1.30 8.21 15.24
N LYS A 11 0.02 8.15 15.06
CA LYS A 11 0.90 7.30 15.84
C LYS A 11 0.90 7.72 17.31
N ASP A 12 1.09 9.01 17.59
CA ASP A 12 1.08 9.56 18.94
C ASP A 12 -0.28 9.39 19.61
N GLU A 13 -1.36 9.61 18.86
CA GLU A 13 -2.72 9.41 19.35
C GLU A 13 -3.02 7.93 19.63
N SER A 14 -2.58 7.02 18.76
CA SER A 14 -2.70 5.56 19.00
C SER A 14 -1.91 5.12 20.24
N LYS A 15 -0.70 5.66 20.43
CA LYS A 15 0.13 5.45 21.64
C LYS A 15 -0.60 5.96 22.89
N ARG A 16 -1.16 7.17 22.83
CA ARG A 16 -1.92 7.76 23.95
C ARG A 16 -3.10 6.88 24.35
N ARG A 17 -3.93 6.47 23.37
CA ARG A 17 -5.08 5.59 23.60
C ARG A 17 -4.69 4.21 24.13
N PHE A 18 -3.55 3.67 23.69
CA PHE A 18 -3.01 2.42 24.21
C PHE A 18 -2.67 2.54 25.70
N CYS A 19 -1.91 3.57 26.09
CA CYS A 19 -1.56 3.83 27.48
C CYS A 19 -2.80 4.12 28.35
N ASP A 20 -3.76 4.89 27.85
CA ASP A 20 -5.01 5.19 28.56
C ASP A 20 -5.81 3.90 28.83
N ALA A 21 -5.92 3.01 27.85
CA ALA A 21 -6.59 1.72 28.00
C ALA A 21 -5.91 0.86 29.07
N LEU A 22 -4.58 0.75 29.06
CA LEU A 22 -3.82 0.03 30.09
C LEU A 22 -4.02 0.64 31.49
N ASN A 23 -4.07 1.97 31.60
CA ASN A 23 -4.23 2.67 32.87
C ASN A 23 -5.67 2.65 33.41
N SER A 24 -6.66 2.35 32.57
CA SER A 24 -8.07 2.26 32.97
C SER A 24 -8.36 1.12 33.96
N VAL A 25 -7.49 0.10 33.99
CA VAL A 25 -7.65 -1.12 34.78
C VAL A 25 -7.07 -1.00 36.20
N GLY A 26 -6.63 0.20 36.60
CA GLY A 26 -6.10 0.51 37.94
C GLY A 26 -4.57 0.55 38.04
N LYS A 27 -4.05 0.83 39.24
CA LYS A 27 -2.62 1.17 39.45
C LYS A 27 -1.69 0.00 39.78
N SER A 28 -2.22 -1.21 39.95
CA SER A 28 -1.40 -2.39 40.30
C SER A 28 -0.39 -2.73 39.20
N GLU A 29 0.77 -3.24 39.60
CA GLU A 29 1.80 -3.70 38.65
C GLU A 29 1.28 -4.88 37.81
N ARG A 30 1.60 -4.86 36.53
CA ARG A 30 1.05 -5.80 35.54
C ARG A 30 2.09 -6.43 34.64
N ALA A 31 1.86 -7.69 34.28
CA ALA A 31 2.47 -8.33 33.13
C ALA A 31 1.52 -8.22 31.93
N LEU A 32 2.02 -7.65 30.84
CA LEU A 32 1.30 -7.55 29.58
C LEU A 32 1.65 -8.76 28.70
N VAL A 33 0.67 -9.61 28.46
CA VAL A 33 0.79 -10.74 27.53
C VAL A 33 0.29 -10.29 26.17
N ILE A 34 1.12 -10.39 25.13
CA ILE A 34 0.84 -9.86 23.79
C ILE A 34 0.72 -11.00 22.78
N GLU A 35 -0.34 -11.00 21.97
CA GLU A 35 -0.40 -11.86 20.79
C GLU A 35 0.76 -11.55 19.83
N PRO A 36 1.56 -12.55 19.39
CA PRO A 36 2.80 -12.29 18.63
C PRO A 36 2.65 -11.37 17.43
N LYS A 37 1.52 -11.44 16.70
CA LYS A 37 1.24 -10.61 15.53
C LYS A 37 1.11 -9.10 15.85
N LEU A 38 0.80 -8.75 17.10
CA LEU A 38 0.68 -7.36 17.56
C LEU A 38 2.01 -6.77 18.02
N LEU A 39 3.00 -7.59 18.36
CA LEU A 39 4.29 -7.13 18.88
C LEU A 39 4.97 -6.10 17.95
N PRO A 40 5.00 -6.29 16.62
CA PRO A 40 5.63 -5.32 15.72
C PRO A 40 4.93 -3.95 15.74
N LEU A 41 3.60 -3.94 15.84
CA LEU A 41 2.80 -2.71 15.95
C LEU A 41 3.13 -1.97 17.25
N ILE A 42 3.19 -2.69 18.38
CA ILE A 42 3.52 -2.11 19.71
C ILE A 42 4.94 -1.53 19.72
N ASN A 43 5.92 -2.28 19.21
CA ASN A 43 7.30 -1.79 19.03
C ASN A 43 7.38 -0.60 18.07
N GLY A 44 6.42 -0.49 17.15
CA GLY A 44 6.24 0.68 16.31
C GLY A 44 5.81 1.89 17.11
N LEU A 45 4.88 1.73 18.05
CA LEU A 45 4.25 2.82 18.82
C LEU A 45 5.12 3.39 19.93
N LEU A 46 5.77 2.54 20.73
CA LEU A 46 6.57 2.96 21.88
C LEU A 46 7.64 1.93 22.24
N SER A 47 8.71 2.42 22.89
CA SER A 47 9.75 1.58 23.47
C SER A 47 9.31 0.97 24.81
N LEU A 48 10.01 -0.07 25.26
CA LEU A 48 9.77 -0.68 26.57
C LEU A 48 9.95 0.33 27.72
N SER A 49 10.93 1.24 27.65
CA SER A 49 11.15 2.27 28.67
C SER A 49 9.95 3.20 28.76
N GLU A 50 9.45 3.68 27.62
CA GLU A 50 8.29 4.56 27.59
C GLU A 50 7.02 3.87 28.11
N LEU A 51 6.88 2.57 27.85
CA LEU A 51 5.74 1.78 28.34
C LEU A 51 5.75 1.67 29.87
N THR A 52 6.90 1.33 30.46
CA THR A 52 7.04 1.15 31.92
C THR A 52 6.96 2.47 32.67
N GLU A 53 7.37 3.59 32.06
CA GLU A 53 7.22 4.94 32.59
C GLU A 53 5.78 5.45 32.53
N SER A 54 5.05 5.13 31.45
CA SER A 54 3.71 5.68 31.19
C SER A 54 2.56 4.83 31.75
N THR A 55 2.83 3.59 32.15
CA THR A 55 1.80 2.62 32.56
C THR A 55 2.23 1.78 33.77
N SER A 56 1.31 0.95 34.28
CA SER A 56 1.62 -0.01 35.35
C SER A 56 2.27 -1.31 34.86
N VAL A 57 2.54 -1.43 33.56
CA VAL A 57 3.21 -2.62 32.99
C VAL A 57 4.67 -2.66 33.46
N ARG A 58 5.13 -3.84 33.87
CA ARG A 58 6.51 -4.10 34.32
C ARG A 58 7.20 -5.20 33.52
N LYS A 59 6.43 -6.12 32.95
CA LYS A 59 6.95 -7.22 32.14
C LYS A 59 6.06 -7.43 30.92
N ILE A 60 6.67 -7.78 29.80
CA ILE A 60 5.99 -8.16 28.56
C ILE A 60 6.30 -9.63 28.31
N LEU A 61 5.27 -10.39 27.92
CA LEU A 61 5.35 -11.79 27.55
C LEU A 61 4.60 -12.00 26.23
N LEU A 62 4.93 -13.05 25.49
CA LEU A 62 4.22 -13.39 24.25
C LEU A 62 3.20 -14.50 24.52
N LEU A 63 2.08 -14.42 23.81
CA LEU A 63 1.09 -15.49 23.83
C LEU A 63 1.57 -16.64 22.92
N ASP A 64 2.34 -17.55 23.50
CA ASP A 64 2.92 -18.73 22.85
C ASP A 64 2.83 -19.98 23.73
N ASP A 65 3.37 -21.09 23.23
CA ASP A 65 3.35 -22.40 23.92
C ASP A 65 4.13 -22.41 25.24
N GLN A 66 5.09 -21.50 25.42
CA GLN A 66 5.95 -21.45 26.60
C GLN A 66 5.34 -20.60 27.72
N LEU A 67 4.40 -19.72 27.37
CA LEU A 67 3.80 -18.74 28.28
C LEU A 67 3.30 -19.33 29.60
N THR A 68 2.65 -20.50 29.58
CA THR A 68 2.11 -21.12 30.81
C THR A 68 3.22 -21.36 31.85
N SER A 69 4.37 -21.86 31.39
CA SER A 69 5.52 -22.12 32.26
C SER A 69 6.15 -20.83 32.78
N GLU A 70 6.31 -19.83 31.92
CA GLU A 70 6.88 -18.53 32.26
C GLU A 70 6.00 -17.76 33.26
N LEU A 71 4.68 -17.80 33.08
CA LEU A 71 3.72 -17.19 33.98
C LEU A 71 3.68 -17.89 35.34
N THR A 72 3.80 -19.22 35.37
CA THR A 72 3.84 -19.98 36.64
C THR A 72 5.05 -19.56 37.48
N GLU A 73 6.22 -19.44 36.85
CA GLU A 73 7.44 -18.95 37.53
C GLU A 73 7.32 -17.48 37.97
N LEU A 74 6.78 -16.62 37.09
CA LEU A 74 6.60 -15.21 37.36
C LEU A 74 5.63 -14.96 38.52
N LEU A 75 4.45 -15.61 38.51
CA LEU A 75 3.45 -15.47 39.55
C LEU A 75 3.92 -16.08 40.88
N GLY A 76 4.75 -17.12 40.82
CA GLY A 76 5.41 -17.70 42.00
C GLY A 76 6.46 -16.79 42.64
N THR A 77 7.03 -15.85 41.88
CA THR A 77 8.04 -14.88 42.39
C THR A 77 7.44 -13.52 42.72
N LEU A 78 6.38 -13.10 42.02
CA LEU A 78 5.73 -11.78 42.15
C LEU A 78 4.23 -11.93 42.44
N TYR A 79 3.90 -12.29 43.68
CA TYR A 79 2.53 -12.63 44.12
C TYR A 79 1.44 -11.55 43.91
N ASN A 80 1.81 -10.29 43.67
CA ASN A 80 0.86 -9.19 43.46
C ASN A 80 0.75 -8.72 42.00
N MET A 81 1.45 -9.36 41.06
CA MET A 81 1.41 -8.94 39.66
C MET A 81 0.12 -9.45 38.99
N LYS A 82 -0.68 -8.52 38.44
CA LYS A 82 -1.87 -8.88 37.66
C LYS A 82 -1.51 -9.12 36.19
N LEU A 83 -2.30 -9.93 35.50
CA LEU A 83 -2.13 -10.22 34.08
C LEU A 83 -3.10 -9.38 33.25
N ILE A 84 -2.65 -8.91 32.09
CA ILE A 84 -3.50 -8.32 31.07
C ILE A 84 -3.14 -8.93 29.71
N PHE A 85 -4.12 -9.49 29.02
CA PHE A 85 -3.93 -10.16 27.74
C PHE A 85 -4.35 -9.21 26.61
N LEU A 86 -3.41 -8.89 25.72
CA LEU A 86 -3.63 -8.07 24.54
C LEU A 86 -3.82 -8.95 23.32
N ILE A 87 -5.03 -8.96 22.77
CA ILE A 87 -5.42 -9.76 21.60
C ILE A 87 -5.95 -8.89 20.45
N ASP A 88 -5.81 -9.37 19.21
CA ASP A 88 -6.44 -8.76 18.05
C ASP A 88 -7.56 -9.64 17.49
N VAL A 89 -8.77 -9.29 17.91
CA VAL A 89 -10.01 -9.90 17.43
C VAL A 89 -10.80 -8.95 16.52
N LYS A 90 -10.19 -7.85 16.04
CA LYS A 90 -10.88 -6.85 15.19
C LYS A 90 -11.48 -7.46 13.93
N ILE A 91 -10.87 -8.54 13.45
CA ILE A 91 -11.09 -9.05 12.11
C ILE A 91 -12.32 -9.97 12.06
N ASP A 92 -12.38 -10.98 12.92
CA ASP A 92 -13.43 -12.01 12.93
C ASP A 92 -14.04 -12.24 14.32
N LEU A 93 -13.63 -11.43 15.31
CA LEU A 93 -14.06 -11.52 16.70
C LEU A 93 -13.75 -12.87 17.36
N VAL A 94 -12.80 -13.65 16.82
CA VAL A 94 -12.40 -14.94 17.37
C VAL A 94 -11.29 -14.76 18.42
N VAL A 95 -11.52 -15.29 19.63
CA VAL A 95 -10.50 -15.29 20.69
C VAL A 95 -9.44 -16.37 20.39
N PRO A 96 -8.14 -16.06 20.43
CA PRO A 96 -7.08 -17.04 20.16
C PRO A 96 -7.17 -18.28 21.06
N ASP A 97 -7.03 -19.48 20.48
CA ASP A 97 -7.07 -20.75 21.23
C ASP A 97 -6.01 -20.82 22.33
N MET A 98 -4.81 -20.31 22.04
CA MET A 98 -3.71 -20.24 23.01
C MET A 98 -4.08 -19.46 24.27
N LEU A 99 -4.92 -18.42 24.16
CA LEU A 99 -5.38 -17.67 25.34
C LEU A 99 -6.28 -18.55 26.21
N ARG A 100 -7.18 -19.34 25.60
CA ARG A 100 -8.07 -20.26 26.34
C ARG A 100 -7.25 -21.30 27.10
N ILE A 101 -6.30 -21.93 26.40
CA ILE A 101 -5.39 -22.94 26.97
C ILE A 101 -4.62 -22.38 28.17
N VAL A 102 -4.08 -21.15 28.05
CA VAL A 102 -3.30 -20.52 29.13
C VAL A 102 -4.19 -20.18 30.33
N ILE A 103 -5.41 -19.67 30.11
CA ILE A 103 -6.36 -19.36 31.19
C ILE A 103 -6.75 -20.65 31.95
N GLU A 104 -7.05 -21.72 31.22
CA GLU A 104 -7.39 -23.03 31.80
C GLU A 104 -6.23 -23.62 32.61
N ASN A 105 -5.03 -23.66 32.03
CA ASN A 105 -3.86 -24.26 32.68
C ASN A 105 -3.41 -23.51 33.96
N LEU A 106 -3.64 -22.20 34.01
CA LEU A 106 -3.31 -21.36 35.17
C LEU A 106 -4.47 -21.24 36.18
N GLU A 107 -5.62 -21.85 35.90
CA GLU A 107 -6.83 -21.79 36.72
C GLU A 107 -7.25 -20.33 37.07
N LEU A 108 -7.15 -19.41 36.09
CA LEU A 108 -7.42 -17.99 36.32
C LEU A 108 -8.92 -17.72 36.53
N ASN A 109 -9.28 -17.27 37.73
CA ASN A 109 -10.66 -16.89 38.06
C ASN A 109 -11.08 -15.52 37.48
N GLU A 110 -10.12 -14.63 37.27
CA GLU A 110 -10.31 -13.30 36.69
C GLU A 110 -9.29 -13.07 35.57
N ALA A 111 -9.75 -12.59 34.41
CA ALA A 111 -8.91 -12.25 33.27
C ALA A 111 -9.21 -10.84 32.75
N ASP A 112 -8.19 -9.97 32.76
CA ASP A 112 -8.24 -8.66 32.09
C ASP A 112 -7.86 -8.87 30.60
N ILE A 113 -8.83 -8.76 29.70
CA ILE A 113 -8.64 -8.91 28.25
C ILE A 113 -8.72 -7.55 27.57
N MET A 114 -7.56 -7.05 27.16
CA MET A 114 -7.46 -5.89 26.29
C MET A 114 -7.54 -6.33 24.84
N TRP A 115 -8.45 -5.75 24.07
CA TRP A 115 -8.63 -6.14 22.67
C TRP A 115 -8.53 -4.95 21.75
N CYS A 116 -7.93 -5.17 20.59
CA CYS A 116 -7.89 -4.15 19.55
C CYS A 116 -9.31 -3.93 19.02
N THR A 117 -9.74 -2.68 18.86
CA THR A 117 -11.02 -2.33 18.24
C THR A 117 -10.94 -1.01 17.50
N TRP A 118 -11.87 -0.74 16.60
CA TRP A 118 -12.04 0.59 16.05
C TRP A 118 -12.80 1.45 17.07
N SER A 119 -12.46 2.74 17.18
CA SER A 119 -13.13 3.66 18.12
C SER A 119 -14.65 3.81 17.94
N THR A 120 -15.18 3.27 16.84
CA THR A 120 -16.60 3.30 16.47
C THR A 120 -17.23 1.91 16.41
N GLY A 121 -16.51 0.85 16.82
CA GLY A 121 -17.00 -0.52 16.74
C GLY A 121 -18.30 -0.73 17.50
N LEU A 122 -19.28 -1.35 16.85
CA LEU A 122 -20.62 -1.64 17.40
C LEU A 122 -20.58 -2.33 18.78
N ALA A 123 -19.61 -3.22 18.99
CA ALA A 123 -19.42 -3.96 20.24
C ALA A 123 -19.15 -3.06 21.46
N VAL A 124 -18.64 -1.83 21.25
CA VAL A 124 -18.34 -0.89 22.34
C VAL A 124 -19.62 -0.26 22.92
N GLY A 125 -20.72 -0.27 22.16
CA GLY A 125 -22.00 0.37 22.54
C GLY A 125 -23.10 -0.58 23.02
N MET A 126 -22.94 -1.89 22.85
CA MET A 126 -23.98 -2.87 23.23
C MET A 126 -23.93 -3.13 24.74
N LYS A 127 -24.91 -2.58 25.48
CA LYS A 127 -25.02 -2.76 26.94
C LYS A 127 -25.86 -3.97 27.35
N GLU A 128 -26.68 -4.49 26.44
CA GLU A 128 -27.70 -5.51 26.75
C GLU A 128 -27.28 -6.95 26.40
N ILE A 129 -26.14 -7.12 25.71
CA ILE A 129 -25.61 -8.42 25.28
C ILE A 129 -24.20 -8.58 25.86
N PRO A 130 -23.86 -9.72 26.50
CA PRO A 130 -22.50 -10.00 26.92
C PRO A 130 -21.52 -9.84 25.76
N HIS A 131 -20.35 -9.26 26.04
CA HIS A 131 -19.36 -9.05 24.99
C HIS A 131 -18.94 -10.41 24.39
N LEU A 132 -18.75 -10.49 23.07
CA LEU A 132 -18.48 -11.77 22.40
C LEU A 132 -17.22 -12.48 22.95
N ILE A 133 -16.20 -11.71 23.35
CA ILE A 133 -15.01 -12.21 24.06
C ILE A 133 -15.40 -12.87 25.40
N GLN A 134 -16.30 -12.26 26.18
CA GLN A 134 -16.77 -12.82 27.46
C GLN A 134 -17.52 -14.13 27.21
N SER A 135 -18.41 -14.16 26.22
CA SER A 135 -19.16 -15.38 25.86
C SER A 135 -18.24 -16.52 25.43
N GLN A 136 -17.11 -16.22 24.77
CA GLN A 136 -16.15 -17.22 24.34
C GLN A 136 -15.28 -17.77 25.47
N LEU A 137 -15.12 -17.02 26.56
CA LEU A 137 -14.27 -17.37 27.71
C LEU A 137 -15.07 -17.79 28.95
N GLN A 138 -16.40 -17.75 28.89
CA GLN A 138 -17.27 -18.04 30.05
C GLN A 138 -17.13 -19.45 30.62
N GLU A 139 -16.71 -20.42 29.80
CA GLU A 139 -16.49 -21.80 30.23
C GLU A 139 -15.15 -21.98 30.96
N THR A 140 -14.20 -21.08 30.72
CA THR A 140 -12.81 -21.19 31.21
C THR A 140 -12.49 -20.20 32.32
N CYS A 141 -13.17 -19.05 32.35
CA CYS A 141 -12.93 -17.98 33.32
C CYS A 141 -14.24 -17.39 33.84
N HIS A 142 -14.36 -17.26 35.17
CA HIS A 142 -15.56 -16.74 35.83
C HIS A 142 -15.79 -15.25 35.56
N THR A 143 -14.73 -14.44 35.63
CA THR A 143 -14.81 -12.98 35.47
C THR A 143 -13.88 -12.53 34.36
N VAL A 144 -14.45 -12.01 33.27
CA VAL A 144 -13.69 -11.50 32.12
C VAL A 144 -13.93 -10.01 31.97
N ASN A 145 -12.91 -9.21 32.30
CA ASN A 145 -12.93 -7.76 32.15
C ASN A 145 -12.44 -7.41 30.75
N VAL A 146 -13.31 -6.84 29.91
CA VAL A 146 -12.96 -6.49 28.54
C VAL A 146 -12.61 -5.01 28.43
N ILE A 147 -11.40 -4.71 27.94
CA ILE A 147 -10.86 -3.36 27.82
C ILE A 147 -10.64 -3.04 26.34
N PRO A 148 -11.41 -2.11 25.75
CA PRO A 148 -11.26 -1.77 24.34
C PRO A 148 -10.04 -0.86 24.13
N TRP A 149 -9.15 -1.27 23.21
CA TRP A 149 -8.13 -0.39 22.65
C TRP A 149 -8.61 0.19 21.33
N GLY A 150 -9.16 1.40 21.37
CA GLY A 150 -9.69 2.11 20.19
C GLY A 150 -8.58 2.61 19.25
N GLN A 151 -8.19 1.79 18.28
CA GLN A 151 -7.20 2.11 17.27
C GLN A 151 -7.72 3.11 16.23
N ILE A 152 -6.78 3.81 15.60
CA ILE A 152 -6.97 4.57 14.37
C ILE A 152 -5.95 4.07 13.34
N PRO A 153 -6.26 4.13 12.03
CA PRO A 153 -5.32 3.65 11.03
C PRO A 153 -4.05 4.50 11.05
N ILE A 154 -2.89 3.85 11.11
CA ILE A 154 -1.56 4.51 11.18
C ILE A 154 -0.97 4.57 9.77
N PRO A 155 -0.29 5.67 9.39
CA PRO A 155 0.42 5.73 8.12
C PRO A 155 1.53 4.68 8.04
N GLN A 156 1.63 4.00 6.90
CA GLN A 156 2.70 3.06 6.57
C GLN A 156 3.38 3.53 5.29
N ILE A 157 4.70 3.38 5.16
CA ILE A 157 5.49 3.71 3.94
C ILE A 157 5.55 5.22 3.58
N ASP A 158 4.44 5.94 3.72
CA ASP A 158 4.23 7.34 3.39
C ASP A 158 3.11 7.95 4.27
N ASP A 159 3.16 9.27 4.49
CA ASP A 159 2.18 9.97 5.32
C ASP A 159 0.75 9.90 4.77
N ASP A 160 0.60 9.83 3.45
CA ASP A 160 -0.71 9.82 2.77
C ASP A 160 -1.29 8.40 2.63
N PHE A 161 -0.70 7.41 3.29
CA PHE A 161 -1.00 6.02 3.05
C PHE A 161 -1.32 5.25 4.34
N LEU A 162 -2.59 4.93 4.51
CA LEU A 162 -3.14 4.28 5.69
C LEU A 162 -3.43 2.81 5.38
N CYS A 163 -2.89 1.89 6.18
CA CYS A 163 -3.10 0.45 5.98
C CYS A 163 -3.67 -0.19 7.25
N PRO A 164 -5.00 -0.48 7.31
CA PRO A 164 -5.62 -1.02 8.50
C PRO A 164 -5.53 -2.54 8.63
N HIS A 165 -5.14 -3.26 7.57
CA HIS A 165 -5.00 -4.73 7.56
C HIS A 165 -6.27 -5.50 7.97
N VAL A 166 -7.45 -5.08 7.47
CA VAL A 166 -8.78 -5.64 7.86
C VAL A 166 -9.57 -6.36 6.76
N LEU A 167 -9.01 -6.55 5.57
CA LEU A 167 -9.69 -7.22 4.44
C LEU A 167 -9.26 -8.68 4.24
N TYR A 168 -8.59 -9.25 5.25
CA TYR A 168 -8.28 -10.67 5.38
C TYR A 168 -8.73 -11.15 6.75
N ASN A 169 -9.34 -12.35 6.84
CA ASN A 169 -9.66 -12.97 8.12
C ASN A 169 -8.43 -13.60 8.80
N SER A 170 -8.55 -14.14 10.01
CA SER A 170 -7.44 -14.82 10.70
C SER A 170 -6.91 -16.06 9.96
N GLU A 171 -7.74 -16.69 9.13
CA GLU A 171 -7.39 -17.86 8.30
C GLU A 171 -6.74 -17.47 6.96
N GLY A 172 -6.61 -16.17 6.67
CA GLY A 172 -6.03 -15.67 5.43
C GLY A 172 -7.00 -15.61 4.24
N ASP A 173 -8.30 -15.71 4.49
CA ASP A 173 -9.34 -15.48 3.48
C ASP A 173 -9.56 -14.00 3.23
N SER A 174 -9.59 -13.61 1.96
CA SER A 174 -9.85 -12.24 1.56
C SER A 174 -11.34 -11.99 1.29
N LEU A 175 -11.73 -10.72 1.25
CA LEU A 175 -13.06 -10.26 0.80
C LEU A 175 -13.50 -10.93 -0.51
N TYR A 176 -12.59 -11.09 -1.46
CA TYR A 176 -12.92 -11.58 -2.80
C TYR A 176 -12.96 -13.10 -2.89
N SER A 177 -12.08 -13.78 -2.16
CA SER A 177 -11.97 -15.23 -2.22
C SER A 177 -12.00 -15.89 -0.83
N PRO A 178 -13.15 -15.92 -0.13
CA PRO A 178 -13.31 -16.81 1.01
C PRO A 178 -13.14 -18.28 0.61
N PHE A 179 -12.57 -19.10 1.48
CA PHE A 179 -12.33 -20.52 1.25
C PHE A 179 -13.62 -21.32 1.31
N GLU A 180 -14.43 -21.12 2.36
CA GLU A 180 -15.70 -21.83 2.54
C GLU A 180 -16.86 -21.16 1.79
N ASN A 181 -17.43 -21.87 0.82
CA ASN A 181 -18.57 -21.38 0.04
C ASN A 181 -19.81 -21.10 0.91
N SER A 182 -20.05 -21.91 1.96
CA SER A 182 -21.17 -21.76 2.89
C SER A 182 -21.10 -20.49 3.73
N LEU A 183 -19.89 -20.03 4.05
CA LEU A 183 -19.65 -18.86 4.90
C LEU A 183 -19.25 -17.60 4.11
N LYS A 184 -19.10 -17.71 2.78
CA LYS A 184 -18.61 -16.66 1.89
C LYS A 184 -19.25 -15.30 2.13
N GLN A 185 -20.58 -15.25 2.26
CA GLN A 185 -21.31 -14.01 2.49
C GLN A 185 -21.00 -13.41 3.86
N GLY A 186 -21.02 -14.21 4.93
CA GLY A 186 -20.69 -13.75 6.28
C GLY A 186 -19.26 -13.22 6.37
N THR A 187 -18.28 -13.93 5.81
CA THR A 187 -16.89 -13.48 5.75
C THR A 187 -16.77 -12.13 5.05
N ARG A 188 -17.46 -11.95 3.92
CA ARG A 188 -17.46 -10.68 3.17
C ARG A 188 -18.05 -9.52 3.96
N GLU A 189 -19.21 -9.74 4.56
CA GLU A 189 -19.91 -8.73 5.36
C GLU A 189 -19.03 -8.29 6.54
N VAL A 190 -18.41 -9.23 7.26
CA VAL A 190 -17.51 -8.92 8.39
C VAL A 190 -16.30 -8.10 7.94
N LEU A 191 -15.61 -8.51 6.88
CA LEU A 191 -14.43 -7.79 6.38
C LEU A 191 -14.79 -6.38 5.87
N LEU A 192 -15.94 -6.25 5.19
CA LEU A 192 -16.44 -4.96 4.73
C LEU A 192 -16.81 -4.05 5.91
N ASP A 193 -17.46 -4.61 6.94
CA ASP A 193 -17.83 -3.90 8.16
C ASP A 193 -16.61 -3.31 8.87
N ASN A 194 -15.54 -4.10 8.98
CA ASN A 194 -14.30 -3.65 9.59
C ASN A 194 -13.65 -2.49 8.83
N MET A 195 -13.72 -2.52 7.50
CA MET A 195 -13.25 -1.41 6.68
C MET A 195 -14.10 -0.15 6.90
N VAL A 196 -15.43 -0.29 7.02
CA VAL A 196 -16.32 0.84 7.33
C VAL A 196 -16.01 1.41 8.72
N ASN A 197 -15.82 0.57 9.74
CA ASN A 197 -15.46 0.99 11.09
C ASN A 197 -14.12 1.75 11.13
N CYS A 198 -13.13 1.29 10.35
CA CYS A 198 -11.85 1.96 10.19
C CYS A 198 -12.03 3.38 9.63
N VAL A 199 -12.73 3.51 8.49
CA VAL A 199 -12.95 4.81 7.84
C VAL A 199 -13.82 5.73 8.71
N GLN A 200 -14.83 5.20 9.38
CA GLN A 200 -15.65 5.97 10.32
C GLN A 200 -14.81 6.51 11.49
N SER A 201 -13.93 5.68 12.08
CA SER A 201 -13.01 6.11 13.14
C SER A 201 -12.07 7.21 12.67
N LEU A 202 -11.56 7.11 11.44
CA LEU A 202 -10.72 8.13 10.82
C LEU A 202 -11.46 9.46 10.62
N LEU A 203 -12.71 9.43 10.14
CA LEU A 203 -13.52 10.62 9.94
C LEU A 203 -13.84 11.33 11.27
N LYS A 204 -14.08 10.56 12.35
CA LYS A 204 -14.28 11.12 13.68
C LYS A 204 -13.02 11.76 14.24
N GLU A 205 -11.90 11.06 14.19
CA GLU A 205 -10.62 11.56 14.73
C GLU A 205 -10.18 12.85 14.03
N THR A 206 -10.41 12.93 12.73
CA THR A 206 -10.06 14.10 11.93
C THR A 206 -11.16 15.15 11.86
N ASN A 207 -12.32 14.89 12.48
CA ASN A 207 -13.49 15.75 12.44
C ASN A 207 -13.86 16.17 10.99
N THR A 208 -13.88 15.16 10.11
CA THR A 208 -14.05 15.32 8.66
C THR A 208 -15.46 14.93 8.22
N THR A 209 -16.05 15.73 7.32
CA THR A 209 -17.34 15.41 6.69
C THR A 209 -17.14 15.10 5.20
N ILE A 210 -17.77 14.03 4.74
CA ILE A 210 -17.80 13.65 3.32
C ILE A 210 -18.85 14.49 2.58
N THR A 211 -18.44 15.05 1.44
CA THR A 211 -19.28 15.92 0.59
C THR A 211 -19.85 15.17 -0.61
N ASN A 212 -18.98 14.58 -1.44
CA ASN A 212 -19.31 13.73 -2.57
C ASN A 212 -18.73 12.32 -2.35
N ALA A 213 -19.46 11.31 -2.80
CA ALA A 213 -19.02 9.92 -2.85
C ALA A 213 -19.14 9.39 -4.28
N VAL A 214 -18.07 8.79 -4.79
CA VAL A 214 -18.09 7.98 -6.01
C VAL A 214 -17.66 6.57 -5.66
N THR A 215 -18.48 5.59 -6.03
CA THR A 215 -18.21 4.17 -5.78
C THR A 215 -18.05 3.44 -7.10
N MET A 216 -17.07 2.54 -7.19
CA MET A 216 -16.87 1.67 -8.34
C MET A 216 -16.84 0.21 -7.87
N GLY A 217 -17.90 -0.53 -8.15
CA GLY A 217 -18.15 -1.90 -7.70
C GLY A 217 -19.32 -2.05 -6.71
N ASN A 218 -19.76 -3.28 -6.48
CA ASN A 218 -20.88 -3.62 -5.61
C ASN A 218 -20.56 -3.43 -4.12
N TYR A 219 -19.46 -4.02 -3.64
CA TYR A 219 -18.99 -3.84 -2.26
C TYR A 219 -18.61 -2.38 -1.99
N SER A 220 -18.14 -1.64 -2.99
CA SER A 220 -17.92 -0.19 -2.87
C SER A 220 -19.20 0.58 -2.57
N GLN A 221 -20.34 0.17 -3.15
CA GLN A 221 -21.65 0.76 -2.87
C GLN A 221 -22.13 0.40 -1.47
N GLU A 222 -22.13 -0.89 -1.14
CA GLU A 222 -22.51 -1.39 0.19
C GLU A 222 -21.68 -0.69 1.29
N PHE A 223 -20.37 -0.54 1.07
CA PHE A 223 -19.47 0.22 1.94
C PHE A 223 -19.95 1.67 2.14
N ALA A 224 -20.23 2.38 1.04
CA ALA A 224 -20.60 3.79 1.10
C ALA A 224 -21.97 4.00 1.75
N GLU A 225 -22.93 3.12 1.47
CA GLU A 225 -24.25 3.12 2.09
C GLU A 225 -24.19 2.85 3.59
N LEU A 226 -23.44 1.82 4.00
CA LEU A 226 -23.25 1.47 5.40
C LEU A 226 -22.53 2.60 6.17
N LEU A 227 -21.47 3.17 5.59
CA LEU A 227 -20.75 4.29 6.18
C LEU A 227 -21.65 5.52 6.35
N LYS A 228 -22.42 5.87 5.30
CA LYS A 228 -23.37 7.00 5.35
C LYS A 228 -24.45 6.79 6.39
N SER A 229 -25.00 5.58 6.47
CA SER A 229 -26.01 5.18 7.47
C SER A 229 -25.47 5.38 8.89
N ARG A 230 -24.26 4.90 9.17
CA ARG A 230 -23.61 5.04 10.50
C ARG A 230 -23.36 6.50 10.89
N ILE A 231 -22.81 7.30 9.98
CA ILE A 231 -22.56 8.73 10.23
C ILE A 231 -23.88 9.47 10.51
N THR A 232 -24.95 9.08 9.82
CA THR A 232 -26.28 9.67 10.01
C THR A 232 -26.88 9.26 11.35
N ALA A 233 -26.80 7.97 11.71
CA ALA A 233 -27.35 7.43 12.96
C ALA A 233 -26.68 8.01 14.22
N GLU A 234 -25.42 8.41 14.14
CA GLU A 234 -24.69 9.06 15.25
C GLU A 234 -24.95 10.56 15.37
N SER A 235 -25.63 11.17 14.39
CA SER A 235 -25.94 12.61 14.45
C SER A 235 -27.04 12.85 15.47
N THR A 236 -26.80 13.78 16.39
CA THR A 236 -27.79 14.14 17.41
C THR A 236 -28.87 15.06 16.82
N ARG A 237 -30.04 15.15 17.47
CA ARG A 237 -31.08 16.13 17.08
C ARG A 237 -30.54 17.56 17.02
N GLN A 238 -29.59 17.90 17.88
CA GLN A 238 -28.96 19.21 17.90
C GLN A 238 -28.03 19.39 16.69
N ASP A 239 -27.27 18.36 16.31
CA ASP A 239 -26.48 18.35 15.07
C ASP A 239 -27.38 18.51 13.85
N ASP A 240 -28.53 17.84 13.82
CA ASP A 240 -29.48 17.94 12.71
C ASP A 240 -30.10 19.33 12.61
N ILE A 241 -30.49 19.94 13.73
CA ILE A 241 -30.99 21.32 13.77
C ILE A 241 -29.90 22.30 13.29
N ILE A 242 -28.68 22.13 13.76
CA ILE A 242 -27.52 22.93 13.35
C ILE A 242 -27.25 22.73 11.85
N PHE A 243 -27.23 21.49 11.38
CA PHE A 243 -26.99 21.12 9.99
C PHE A 243 -28.07 21.71 9.08
N GLN A 244 -29.34 21.61 9.46
CA GLN A 244 -30.46 22.23 8.73
C GLN A 244 -30.35 23.77 8.74
N SER A 245 -30.06 24.37 9.89
CA SER A 245 -29.92 25.82 10.06
C SER A 245 -28.71 26.40 9.31
N LEU A 246 -27.64 25.63 9.19
CA LEU A 246 -26.41 25.97 8.48
C LEU A 246 -26.38 25.39 7.05
N HIS A 247 -27.53 24.94 6.53
CA HIS A 247 -27.71 24.42 5.17
C HIS A 247 -26.66 23.38 4.76
N GLY A 248 -26.48 22.35 5.59
CA GLY A 248 -25.60 21.22 5.32
C GLY A 248 -24.22 21.29 5.98
N LYS A 249 -23.96 22.27 6.86
CA LYS A 249 -22.71 22.34 7.62
C LYS A 249 -22.94 21.98 9.08
N LYS A 250 -22.17 21.04 9.64
CA LYS A 250 -22.10 20.95 11.12
C LYS A 250 -21.33 22.17 11.64
N ALA A 251 -21.74 22.73 12.77
CA ALA A 251 -21.12 23.93 13.35
C ALA A 251 -19.63 23.73 13.67
N THR A 252 -19.20 22.48 13.84
CA THR A 252 -17.88 22.06 14.24
C THR A 252 -17.13 21.27 13.16
N VAL A 253 -17.45 21.36 11.86
CA VAL A 253 -16.64 20.65 10.84
C VAL A 253 -15.31 21.34 10.63
N ASP A 254 -14.20 20.60 10.75
CA ASP A 254 -12.87 21.11 10.43
C ASP A 254 -12.54 20.95 8.93
N ILE A 255 -12.95 19.81 8.33
CA ILE A 255 -12.55 19.42 6.97
C ILE A 255 -13.74 18.86 6.17
N GLU A 256 -13.91 19.35 4.94
CA GLU A 256 -14.81 18.78 3.93
C GLU A 256 -13.95 17.99 2.92
N THR A 257 -14.33 16.74 2.62
CA THR A 257 -13.59 15.85 1.69
C THR A 257 -14.51 15.19 0.69
N ASP A 258 -13.97 14.80 -0.46
CA ASP A 258 -14.60 13.81 -1.35
C ASP A 258 -14.15 12.39 -0.92
N ILE A 259 -14.96 11.37 -1.17
CA ILE A 259 -14.58 9.96 -1.03
C ILE A 259 -14.73 9.24 -2.37
N ILE A 260 -13.72 8.44 -2.74
CA ILE A 260 -13.75 7.55 -3.90
C ILE A 260 -13.47 6.14 -3.39
N VAL A 261 -14.37 5.20 -3.64
CA VAL A 261 -14.23 3.79 -3.23
C VAL A 261 -14.14 2.94 -4.49
N ILE A 262 -13.05 2.18 -4.63
CA ILE A 262 -12.76 1.38 -5.82
C ILE A 262 -12.43 -0.06 -5.41
N GLU A 263 -12.95 -1.02 -6.16
CA GLU A 263 -12.67 -2.44 -5.96
C GLU A 263 -11.51 -2.95 -6.82
N ARG A 264 -10.75 -3.91 -6.27
CA ARG A 264 -9.64 -4.54 -6.96
C ARG A 264 -10.09 -5.33 -8.19
N GLU A 265 -11.28 -5.93 -8.18
CA GLU A 265 -11.84 -6.69 -9.30
C GLU A 265 -12.03 -5.86 -10.57
N LEU A 266 -12.06 -4.52 -10.48
CA LEU A 266 -12.11 -3.66 -11.67
C LEU A 266 -10.79 -3.64 -12.43
N ASP A 267 -9.68 -3.95 -11.77
CA ASP A 267 -8.37 -4.04 -12.40
C ASP A 267 -7.56 -5.19 -11.78
N PRO A 268 -7.89 -6.45 -12.11
CA PRO A 268 -7.16 -7.62 -11.61
C PRO A 268 -5.82 -7.82 -12.33
N ILE A 269 -5.56 -7.07 -13.41
CA ILE A 269 -4.35 -7.15 -14.23
C ILE A 269 -3.16 -6.52 -13.50
N THR A 270 -3.31 -5.29 -13.02
CA THR A 270 -2.19 -4.51 -12.45
C THR A 270 -1.43 -5.21 -11.32
N PRO A 271 -2.07 -5.90 -10.35
CA PRO A 271 -1.35 -6.63 -9.31
C PRO A 271 -0.50 -7.79 -9.83
N LEU A 272 -0.81 -8.35 -11.00
CA LEU A 272 -0.07 -9.45 -11.62
C LEU A 272 1.21 -8.97 -12.31
N LEU A 273 1.33 -7.67 -12.60
CA LEU A 273 2.48 -7.09 -13.29
C LEU A 273 3.65 -6.87 -12.33
N THR A 274 4.85 -7.00 -12.89
CA THR A 274 6.09 -6.72 -12.16
C THR A 274 6.22 -5.21 -11.92
N GLU A 275 6.52 -4.83 -10.68
CA GLU A 275 6.61 -3.41 -10.31
C GLU A 275 8.00 -2.86 -10.60
N LEU A 276 8.04 -1.66 -11.20
CA LEU A 276 9.29 -1.03 -11.64
C LEU A 276 9.61 0.26 -10.89
N THR A 277 8.89 0.55 -9.79
CA THR A 277 9.24 1.65 -8.87
C THR A 277 10.32 1.21 -7.89
N TYR A 278 11.07 2.16 -7.31
CA TYR A 278 12.08 1.83 -6.30
C TYR A 278 11.52 1.01 -5.14
N PHE A 279 10.37 1.42 -4.60
CA PHE A 279 9.69 0.67 -3.55
C PHE A 279 9.18 -0.69 -4.07
N GLY A 280 8.53 -0.73 -5.23
CA GLY A 280 8.02 -1.97 -5.81
C GLY A 280 9.12 -3.02 -6.00
N VAL A 281 10.26 -2.62 -6.58
CA VAL A 281 11.42 -3.49 -6.79
C VAL A 281 12.02 -3.96 -5.46
N LEU A 282 12.20 -3.07 -4.47
CA LEU A 282 12.66 -3.51 -3.14
C LEU A 282 11.68 -4.49 -2.48
N ASN A 283 10.38 -4.24 -2.61
CA ASN A 283 9.36 -5.11 -2.05
C ASN A 283 9.33 -6.49 -2.73
N ASP A 284 9.59 -6.57 -4.03
CA ASP A 284 9.66 -7.84 -4.76
C ASP A 284 10.91 -8.64 -4.34
N PHE A 285 12.07 -8.00 -4.16
CA PHE A 285 13.34 -8.69 -3.87
C PHE A 285 13.56 -9.00 -2.38
N TYR A 286 13.14 -8.11 -1.47
CA TYR A 286 13.43 -8.23 -0.04
C TYR A 286 12.15 -8.38 0.82
N GLY A 287 11.02 -7.85 0.36
CA GLY A 287 9.77 -7.84 1.12
C GLY A 287 9.71 -6.77 2.22
N PHE A 288 8.49 -6.34 2.54
CA PHE A 288 8.19 -5.45 3.65
C PHE A 288 7.30 -6.15 4.68
N ASP A 289 7.57 -5.91 5.96
CA ASP A 289 6.72 -6.33 7.06
C ASP A 289 5.44 -5.46 7.16
N ASP A 290 4.54 -5.87 8.06
CA ASP A 290 3.22 -5.24 8.19
C ASP A 290 3.29 -3.83 8.80
N ASN A 291 4.48 -3.38 9.22
CA ASN A 291 4.77 -2.04 9.72
C ASN A 291 5.50 -1.19 8.67
N GLY A 292 5.71 -1.71 7.47
CA GLY A 292 6.43 -1.03 6.40
C GLY A 292 7.96 -1.00 6.60
N ARG A 293 8.53 -2.00 7.28
CA ARG A 293 9.99 -2.18 7.40
C ARG A 293 10.48 -3.20 6.38
N LEU A 294 11.62 -2.94 5.76
CA LEU A 294 12.24 -3.86 4.80
C LEU A 294 12.94 -5.01 5.52
N THR A 295 12.69 -6.23 5.09
CA THR A 295 13.40 -7.44 5.57
C THR A 295 14.58 -7.74 4.66
N GLY A 296 15.80 -7.37 5.06
CA GLY A 296 17.02 -7.60 4.30
C GLY A 296 17.42 -9.08 4.23
N LYS A 297 18.30 -9.42 3.27
CA LYS A 297 18.78 -10.81 3.01
C LYS A 297 19.39 -11.49 4.24
N ASP A 298 20.06 -10.75 5.12
CA ASP A 298 20.73 -11.28 6.31
C ASP A 298 19.87 -11.23 7.60
N GLY A 299 18.57 -10.95 7.47
CA GLY A 299 17.70 -10.69 8.62
C GLY A 299 17.81 -9.27 9.19
N ASN A 300 18.60 -8.40 8.54
CA ASN A 300 18.64 -6.96 8.86
C ASN A 300 17.28 -6.32 8.58
N ILE A 301 16.75 -5.54 9.53
CA ILE A 301 15.49 -4.82 9.37
C ILE A 301 15.79 -3.34 9.14
N TYR A 302 15.35 -2.80 8.00
CA TYR A 302 15.50 -1.38 7.68
C TYR A 302 14.16 -0.67 7.87
N ASN A 303 14.15 0.35 8.72
CA ASN A 303 12.99 1.20 8.93
C ASN A 303 13.18 2.53 8.19
N PHE A 304 12.45 2.70 7.09
CA PHE A 304 12.51 3.92 6.28
C PHE A 304 11.56 5.02 6.79
N ILE A 305 10.74 4.75 7.81
CA ILE A 305 9.71 5.69 8.26
C ILE A 305 10.33 6.80 9.12
N SER A 306 9.93 8.04 8.80
CA SER A 306 10.13 9.32 9.51
C SER A 306 11.49 10.03 9.49
N GLU A 307 12.60 9.43 9.04
CA GLU A 307 13.92 10.12 9.04
C GLU A 307 14.80 9.88 7.80
N ASP A 308 14.27 9.20 6.77
CA ASP A 308 15.01 8.90 5.55
C ASP A 308 14.57 9.80 4.38
N GLU A 309 15.33 10.88 4.16
CA GLU A 309 15.08 11.79 3.04
C GLU A 309 15.32 11.14 1.67
N ILE A 310 16.24 10.16 1.59
CA ILE A 310 16.59 9.47 0.35
C ILE A 310 15.43 8.56 -0.06
N TRP A 311 14.90 7.78 0.88
CA TRP A 311 13.68 6.99 0.67
C TRP A 311 12.52 7.83 0.16
N ASN A 312 12.25 8.97 0.82
CA ASN A 312 11.15 9.85 0.44
C ASN A 312 11.29 10.42 -0.98
N GLN A 313 12.53 10.59 -1.44
CA GLN A 313 12.82 11.03 -2.80
C GLN A 313 12.76 9.87 -3.81
N LEU A 314 13.20 8.66 -3.46
CA LEU A 314 13.33 7.54 -4.41
C LEU A 314 12.09 6.66 -4.55
N LYS A 315 11.36 6.39 -3.45
CA LYS A 315 10.37 5.29 -3.35
C LYS A 315 9.35 5.19 -4.49
N PHE A 316 8.93 6.33 -5.05
CA PHE A 316 7.92 6.40 -6.12
C PHE A 316 8.50 6.73 -7.50
N HIS A 317 9.82 6.79 -7.66
CA HIS A 317 10.44 6.90 -8.98
C HIS A 317 10.65 5.52 -9.60
N ASN A 318 10.69 5.47 -10.93
CA ASN A 318 11.11 4.27 -11.64
C ASN A 318 12.53 3.87 -11.19
N PHE A 319 12.77 2.58 -10.96
CA PHE A 319 14.03 2.06 -10.43
C PHE A 319 15.24 2.43 -11.31
N GLY A 320 15.04 2.59 -12.62
CA GLY A 320 16.09 2.97 -13.57
C GLY A 320 16.61 4.38 -13.36
N ALA A 321 15.85 5.24 -12.68
CA ALA A 321 16.30 6.58 -12.28
C ALA A 321 17.12 6.58 -10.98
N SER A 322 17.18 5.46 -10.23
CA SER A 322 17.82 5.40 -8.91
C SER A 322 19.33 5.66 -8.96
N GLY A 323 20.04 5.08 -9.92
CA GLY A 323 21.50 5.24 -10.07
C GLY A 323 21.94 6.69 -10.27
N PRO A 324 21.45 7.40 -11.31
CA PRO A 324 21.74 8.82 -11.51
C PRO A 324 21.37 9.68 -10.29
N PHE A 325 20.25 9.37 -9.63
CA PHE A 325 19.79 10.09 -8.44
C PHE A 325 20.75 9.93 -7.26
N LEU A 326 21.11 8.70 -6.91
CA LEU A 326 22.04 8.39 -5.83
C LEU A 326 23.43 9.00 -6.09
N ASN A 327 23.89 8.99 -7.35
CA ASN A 327 25.15 9.63 -7.72
C ASN A 327 25.11 11.15 -7.55
N GLN A 328 23.98 11.80 -7.87
CA GLN A 328 23.82 13.23 -7.61
C GLN A 328 23.84 13.52 -6.11
N MET A 329 23.11 12.75 -5.30
CA MET A 329 23.12 12.90 -3.84
C MET A 329 24.52 12.68 -3.24
N ALA A 330 25.31 11.74 -3.78
CA ALA A 330 26.68 11.52 -3.37
C ALA A 330 27.58 12.74 -3.63
N LYS A 331 27.45 13.38 -4.80
CA LYS A 331 28.19 14.60 -5.14
C LYS A 331 27.77 15.78 -4.24
N ASP A 332 26.47 15.93 -3.99
CA ASP A 332 25.94 17.00 -3.15
C ASP A 332 26.41 16.82 -1.69
N LEU A 333 26.38 15.59 -1.18
CA LEU A 333 26.90 15.26 0.15
C LEU A 333 28.40 15.51 0.26
N GLN A 334 29.18 15.13 -0.76
CA GLN A 334 30.62 15.41 -0.80
C GLN A 334 30.91 16.92 -0.74
N ALA A 335 30.16 17.72 -1.50
CA ALA A 335 30.30 19.18 -1.46
C ALA A 335 30.01 19.76 -0.06
N LYS A 336 29.00 19.23 0.64
CA LYS A 336 28.73 19.61 2.05
C LYS A 336 29.90 19.27 2.97
N TYR A 337 30.54 18.11 2.80
CA TYR A 337 31.74 17.75 3.57
C TYR A 337 32.94 18.62 3.23
N ASP A 338 33.13 18.97 1.95
CA ASP A 338 34.28 19.78 1.50
C ASP A 338 34.21 21.23 2.01
N SER A 339 33.01 21.77 2.23
CA SER A 339 32.83 23.10 2.85
C SER A 339 33.44 23.24 4.25
N ARG A 340 33.83 22.13 4.89
CA ARG A 340 34.61 22.16 6.14
C ARG A 340 35.94 22.89 5.98
N HIS A 341 36.52 22.85 4.77
CA HIS A 341 37.80 23.51 4.48
C HIS A 341 37.63 25.02 4.29
N ASP A 342 36.40 25.50 4.09
CA ASP A 342 36.05 26.92 3.96
C ASP A 342 35.72 27.58 5.32
N ALA A 343 35.70 26.81 6.42
CA ALA A 343 35.37 27.29 7.75
C ALA A 343 36.59 27.88 8.47
N GLU A 344 36.81 29.19 8.34
CA GLU A 344 37.96 29.89 8.92
C GLU A 344 37.70 30.45 10.33
N THR A 345 36.43 30.68 10.70
CA THR A 345 36.06 31.27 11.99
C THR A 345 35.55 30.23 12.99
N VAL A 346 35.75 30.48 14.29
CA VAL A 346 35.23 29.63 15.38
C VAL A 346 33.72 29.41 15.29
N GLY A 347 32.97 30.43 14.84
CA GLY A 347 31.53 30.33 14.63
C GLY A 347 31.13 29.41 13.46
N GLN A 348 31.89 29.40 12.36
CA GLN A 348 31.66 28.50 11.23
C GLN A 348 32.06 27.05 11.57
N ILE A 349 33.15 26.86 12.30
CA ILE A 349 33.58 25.55 12.79
C ILE A 349 32.51 24.96 13.71
N LYS A 350 31.97 25.75 14.65
CA LYS A 350 30.88 25.32 15.52
C LYS A 350 29.64 24.88 14.72
N LYS A 351 29.20 25.70 13.75
CA LYS A 351 28.07 25.35 12.86
C LYS A 351 28.31 24.05 12.09
N PHE A 352 29.53 23.80 11.60
CA PHE A 352 29.87 22.56 10.91
C PHE A 352 29.83 21.36 11.86
N VAL A 353 30.44 21.47 13.05
CA VAL A 353 30.42 20.42 14.07
C VAL A 353 28.98 20.09 14.50
N ASP A 354 28.13 21.11 14.68
CA ASP A 354 26.71 20.94 15.00
C ASP A 354 25.96 20.16 13.89
N SER A 355 26.35 20.33 12.61
CA SER A 355 25.75 19.64 11.46
C SER A 355 26.35 18.24 11.15
N LEU A 356 27.46 17.87 11.79
CA LEU A 356 28.22 16.65 11.44
C LEU A 356 27.39 15.38 11.68
N GLY A 357 26.57 15.35 12.73
CA GLY A 357 25.69 14.22 13.02
C GLY A 357 24.69 13.96 11.90
N SER A 358 24.04 15.01 11.37
CA SER A 358 23.12 14.88 10.23
C SER A 358 23.83 14.44 8.95
N LEU A 359 25.04 14.94 8.67
CA LEU A 359 25.81 14.54 7.49
C LEU A 359 26.23 13.07 7.56
N GLN A 360 26.64 12.58 8.74
CA GLN A 360 26.97 11.17 8.94
C GLN A 360 25.74 10.27 8.74
N GLN A 361 24.58 10.71 9.21
CA GLN A 361 23.32 9.98 8.99
C GLN A 361 22.95 9.95 7.50
N GLU A 362 23.05 11.08 6.79
CA GLU A 362 22.83 11.17 5.33
C GLU A 362 23.80 10.23 4.58
N GLN A 363 25.08 10.20 4.98
CA GLN A 363 26.09 9.28 4.42
C GLN A 363 25.74 7.81 4.66
N LYS A 364 25.27 7.46 5.86
CA LYS A 364 24.85 6.10 6.21
C LYS A 364 23.66 5.64 5.37
N MET A 365 22.64 6.49 5.23
CA MET A 365 21.45 6.18 4.41
C MET A 365 21.81 6.08 2.93
N LEU A 366 22.66 6.98 2.42
CA LEU A 366 23.10 6.95 1.03
C LEU A 366 23.86 5.65 0.73
N LYS A 367 24.76 5.24 1.62
CA LYS A 367 25.47 3.96 1.50
C LYS A 367 24.49 2.79 1.47
N MET A 368 23.53 2.75 2.39
CA MET A 368 22.51 1.71 2.46
C MET A 368 21.72 1.61 1.15
N HIS A 369 21.14 2.71 0.65
CA HIS A 369 20.38 2.70 -0.60
C HIS A 369 21.24 2.35 -1.83
N THR A 370 22.51 2.76 -1.83
CA THR A 370 23.47 2.39 -2.89
C THR A 370 23.74 0.89 -2.88
N THR A 371 23.94 0.29 -1.70
CA THR A 371 24.11 -1.16 -1.55
C THR A 371 22.86 -1.90 -2.00
N LEU A 372 21.67 -1.55 -1.47
CA LEU A 372 20.41 -2.19 -1.87
C LEU A 372 20.18 -2.14 -3.39
N SER A 373 20.43 -0.99 -4.02
CA SER A 373 20.25 -0.84 -5.46
C SER A 373 21.27 -1.65 -6.26
N SER A 374 22.53 -1.68 -5.81
CA SER A 374 23.61 -2.43 -6.47
C SER A 374 23.39 -3.94 -6.35
N ASP A 375 22.95 -4.41 -5.18
CA ASP A 375 22.67 -5.82 -4.93
C ASP A 375 21.54 -6.34 -5.82
N ILE A 376 20.47 -5.55 -6.01
CA ILE A 376 19.37 -5.90 -6.92
C ILE A 376 19.85 -5.92 -8.37
N LEU A 377 20.61 -4.90 -8.80
CA LEU A 377 21.15 -4.86 -10.16
C LEU A 377 22.06 -6.06 -10.42
N GLU A 378 22.93 -6.39 -9.46
CA GLU A 378 23.80 -7.55 -9.55
C GLU A 378 22.99 -8.86 -9.64
N GLU A 379 21.92 -8.98 -8.86
CA GLU A 379 21.04 -10.14 -8.92
C GLU A 379 20.36 -10.26 -10.30
N ILE A 380 19.81 -9.17 -10.84
CA ILE A 380 19.15 -9.17 -12.15
C ILE A 380 20.13 -9.44 -13.30
N GLU A 381 21.35 -8.90 -13.23
CA GLU A 381 22.35 -9.07 -14.29
C GLU A 381 23.04 -10.44 -14.28
N LYS A 382 23.24 -11.03 -13.09
CA LYS A 382 24.04 -12.26 -12.93
C LYS A 382 23.20 -13.51 -12.70
N ASN A 383 21.93 -13.36 -12.33
CA ASN A 383 21.06 -14.49 -12.05
C ASN A 383 20.09 -14.71 -13.22
N ASP A 384 20.58 -15.40 -14.26
CA ASP A 384 19.77 -15.79 -15.43
C ASP A 384 18.47 -16.49 -15.02
N ALA A 385 18.48 -17.24 -13.90
CA ALA A 385 17.31 -17.96 -13.39
C ALA A 385 16.17 -17.06 -12.89
N LEU A 386 16.41 -15.76 -12.66
CA LEU A 386 15.30 -14.84 -12.41
C LEU A 386 14.41 -14.70 -13.64
N GLU A 387 14.94 -15.00 -14.84
CA GLU A 387 14.25 -14.81 -16.12
C GLU A 387 13.64 -13.42 -16.23
N PHE A 388 14.21 -12.44 -15.51
CA PHE A 388 13.51 -11.19 -15.18
C PHE A 388 13.17 -10.40 -16.43
N ASN A 389 14.13 -10.29 -17.35
CA ASN A 389 13.90 -9.64 -18.64
C ASN A 389 12.92 -10.42 -19.51
N ASN A 390 12.99 -11.75 -19.52
CA ASN A 390 12.11 -12.61 -20.29
C ASN A 390 10.65 -12.55 -19.80
N ILE A 391 10.46 -12.49 -18.47
CA ILE A 391 9.15 -12.29 -17.83
C ILE A 391 8.61 -10.90 -18.17
N LEU A 392 9.42 -9.84 -18.01
CA LEU A 392 8.97 -8.48 -18.34
C LEU A 392 8.60 -8.30 -19.80
N GLU A 393 9.35 -8.92 -20.71
CA GLU A 393 9.05 -8.92 -22.13
C GLU A 393 7.74 -9.68 -22.42
N LEU A 394 7.57 -10.86 -21.81
CA LEU A 394 6.35 -11.64 -21.96
C LEU A 394 5.12 -10.93 -21.38
N GLU A 395 5.22 -10.30 -20.21
CA GLU A 395 4.16 -9.45 -19.64
C GLU A 395 3.74 -8.37 -20.64
N GLN A 396 4.70 -7.66 -21.24
CA GLN A 396 4.44 -6.62 -22.25
C GLN A 396 3.76 -7.18 -23.50
N ASP A 397 4.27 -8.28 -24.02
CA ASP A 397 3.74 -8.91 -25.22
C ASP A 397 2.30 -9.42 -25.05
N ILE A 398 1.98 -9.94 -23.85
CA ILE A 398 0.61 -10.34 -23.50
C ILE A 398 -0.31 -9.13 -23.45
N LEU A 399 0.13 -8.03 -22.84
CA LEU A 399 -0.64 -6.79 -22.71
C LEU A 399 -0.91 -6.12 -24.07
N LEU A 400 0.10 -6.07 -24.92
CA LEU A 400 0.02 -5.49 -26.28
C LEU A 400 -0.70 -6.40 -27.28
N ASP A 401 -0.89 -7.67 -26.94
CA ASP A 401 -1.37 -8.70 -27.86
C ASP A 401 -0.48 -8.88 -29.10
N ASN A 402 0.85 -8.80 -28.91
CA ASN A 402 1.83 -9.00 -29.97
C ASN A 402 2.04 -10.47 -30.32
N LEU A 403 1.86 -11.34 -29.33
CA LEU A 403 2.03 -12.78 -29.44
C LEU A 403 0.66 -13.43 -29.41
N GLY A 404 0.26 -14.08 -30.50
CA GLY A 404 -0.97 -14.89 -30.51
C GLY A 404 -0.98 -15.87 -29.34
N THR A 405 -2.17 -16.19 -28.81
CA THR A 405 -2.33 -16.93 -27.54
C THR A 405 -1.49 -18.21 -27.44
N SER A 406 -1.40 -18.98 -28.53
CA SER A 406 -0.59 -20.22 -28.55
C SER A 406 0.90 -19.95 -28.27
N ILE A 407 1.46 -18.90 -28.87
CA ILE A 407 2.88 -18.54 -28.70
C ILE A 407 3.13 -18.06 -27.27
N ALA A 408 2.21 -17.27 -26.71
CA ALA A 408 2.29 -16.85 -25.32
C ALA A 408 2.25 -18.07 -24.37
N ILE A 409 1.38 -19.04 -24.63
CA ILE A 409 1.32 -20.31 -23.87
C ILE A 409 2.65 -21.06 -23.99
N ASP A 410 3.19 -21.22 -25.19
CA ASP A 410 4.46 -21.92 -25.40
C ASP A 410 5.60 -21.26 -24.60
N ARG A 411 5.70 -19.92 -24.60
CA ARG A 411 6.68 -19.19 -23.77
C ARG A 411 6.46 -19.41 -22.28
N ILE A 412 5.22 -19.42 -21.80
CA ILE A 412 4.89 -19.72 -20.40
C ILE A 412 5.32 -21.15 -20.05
N LEU A 413 5.04 -22.12 -20.93
CA LEU A 413 5.43 -23.52 -20.73
C LEU A 413 6.95 -23.70 -20.73
N THR A 414 7.68 -22.98 -21.58
CA THR A 414 9.15 -22.93 -21.52
C THR A 414 9.62 -22.43 -20.16
N LEU A 415 9.04 -21.34 -19.63
CA LEU A 415 9.37 -20.86 -18.28
C LEU A 415 8.98 -21.85 -17.18
N LEU A 416 7.92 -22.63 -17.37
CA LEU A 416 7.45 -23.65 -16.43
C LEU A 416 8.41 -24.84 -16.32
N TYR A 417 8.90 -25.34 -17.46
CA TYR A 417 9.74 -26.54 -17.50
C TYR A 417 11.24 -26.24 -17.40
N GLU A 418 11.69 -25.18 -18.06
CA GLU A 418 13.11 -24.85 -18.21
C GLU A 418 13.50 -23.68 -17.29
N GLY A 419 12.57 -22.75 -17.06
CA GLY A 419 12.78 -21.65 -16.14
C GLY A 419 12.79 -22.14 -14.71
N ASN A 420 13.83 -21.80 -13.95
CA ASN A 420 13.83 -22.00 -12.49
C ASN A 420 13.02 -20.88 -11.81
N VAL A 421 11.78 -20.70 -12.28
CA VAL A 421 10.88 -19.62 -11.93
C VAL A 421 9.89 -20.11 -10.87
N LYS A 422 9.58 -19.23 -9.91
CA LYS A 422 8.63 -19.55 -8.84
C LYS A 422 7.23 -19.84 -9.39
N GLN A 423 6.53 -20.75 -8.71
CA GLN A 423 5.15 -21.10 -9.00
C GLN A 423 4.25 -19.86 -9.07
N GLU A 424 4.42 -18.90 -8.17
CA GLU A 424 3.63 -17.66 -8.12
C GLU A 424 3.80 -16.81 -9.38
N THR A 425 4.99 -16.79 -9.98
CA THR A 425 5.26 -16.04 -11.21
C THR A 425 4.61 -16.70 -12.41
N ILE A 426 4.68 -18.03 -12.53
CA ILE A 426 3.97 -18.76 -13.59
C ILE A 426 2.45 -18.58 -13.47
N LEU A 427 1.92 -18.70 -12.26
CA LEU A 427 0.50 -18.46 -11.98
C LEU A 427 0.09 -17.02 -12.37
N ARG A 428 0.92 -16.02 -12.06
CA ARG A 428 0.68 -14.62 -12.48
C ARG A 428 0.62 -14.47 -13.99
N LEU A 429 1.55 -15.08 -14.74
CA LEU A 429 1.58 -15.03 -16.21
C LEU A 429 0.36 -15.71 -16.84
N VAL A 430 -0.02 -16.89 -16.33
CA VAL A 430 -1.22 -17.61 -16.79
C VAL A 430 -2.49 -16.81 -16.53
N CYS A 431 -2.62 -16.22 -15.34
CA CYS A 431 -3.73 -15.35 -14.98
C CYS A 431 -3.76 -14.08 -15.86
N LEU A 432 -2.59 -13.46 -16.08
CA LEU A 432 -2.45 -12.27 -16.92
C LEU A 432 -2.94 -12.56 -18.35
N LEU A 433 -2.51 -13.69 -18.93
CA LEU A 433 -2.93 -14.11 -20.26
C LEU A 433 -4.45 -14.37 -20.30
N SER A 434 -4.99 -15.10 -19.33
CA SER A 434 -6.42 -15.40 -19.25
C SER A 434 -7.27 -14.13 -19.16
N LEU A 435 -6.90 -13.19 -18.29
CA LEU A 435 -7.59 -11.91 -18.15
C LEU A 435 -7.50 -11.06 -19.43
N CYS A 436 -6.31 -10.95 -20.04
CA CYS A 436 -6.13 -10.15 -21.26
C CYS A 436 -6.94 -10.68 -22.44
N LYS A 437 -7.17 -12.01 -22.48
CA LYS A 437 -7.94 -12.69 -23.53
C LYS A 437 -9.43 -12.84 -23.21
N ASN A 438 -9.88 -12.33 -22.06
CA ASN A 438 -11.23 -12.56 -21.54
C ASN A 438 -11.58 -14.07 -21.58
N GLY A 439 -10.73 -14.86 -20.93
CA GLY A 439 -10.78 -16.32 -20.91
C GLY A 439 -10.00 -16.97 -22.04
N LEU A 440 -9.60 -18.22 -21.80
CA LEU A 440 -8.87 -19.05 -22.76
C LEU A 440 -9.82 -20.01 -23.48
N ARG A 441 -9.43 -20.52 -24.66
CA ARG A 441 -10.21 -21.63 -25.26
C ARG A 441 -10.13 -22.86 -24.37
N GLU A 442 -11.16 -23.71 -24.37
CA GLU A 442 -11.21 -24.92 -23.53
C GLU A 442 -9.93 -25.76 -23.62
N SER A 443 -9.44 -26.02 -24.84
CA SER A 443 -8.22 -26.78 -25.04
C SER A 443 -6.97 -26.11 -24.48
N GLU A 444 -6.90 -24.78 -24.52
CA GLU A 444 -5.76 -24.00 -23.99
C GLU A 444 -5.78 -23.97 -22.46
N PHE A 445 -6.98 -23.78 -21.88
CA PHE A 445 -7.21 -23.82 -20.44
C PHE A 445 -6.86 -25.18 -19.85
N GLU A 446 -7.41 -26.27 -20.41
CA GLU A 446 -7.15 -27.63 -19.93
C GLU A 446 -5.68 -28.03 -20.12
N ASN A 447 -5.04 -27.59 -21.20
CA ASN A 447 -3.61 -27.82 -21.40
C ASN A 447 -2.78 -27.16 -20.29
N LEU A 448 -2.92 -25.85 -20.09
CA LEU A 448 -2.18 -25.14 -19.03
C LEU A 448 -2.45 -25.74 -17.64
N LYS A 449 -3.71 -26.08 -17.35
CA LYS A 449 -4.11 -26.71 -16.08
C LYS A 449 -3.40 -28.05 -15.90
N LYS A 450 -3.41 -28.91 -16.92
CA LYS A 450 -2.74 -30.21 -16.91
C LYS A 450 -1.24 -30.04 -16.69
N GLU A 451 -0.57 -29.19 -17.47
CA GLU A 451 0.88 -29.04 -17.41
C GLU A 451 1.36 -28.45 -16.07
N MET A 452 0.57 -27.56 -15.46
CA MET A 452 0.84 -27.08 -14.11
C MET A 452 0.67 -28.18 -13.04
N ILE A 453 -0.34 -29.04 -13.15
CA ILE A 453 -0.54 -30.17 -12.23
C ILE A 453 0.57 -31.21 -12.38
N ASP A 454 0.96 -31.52 -13.62
CA ASP A 454 2.03 -32.49 -13.91
C ASP A 454 3.38 -31.98 -13.37
N THR A 455 3.62 -30.67 -13.41
CA THR A 455 4.88 -30.05 -12.95
C THR A 455 4.92 -29.84 -11.42
N TYR A 456 3.85 -29.32 -10.82
CA TYR A 456 3.83 -28.91 -9.41
C TYR A 456 3.13 -29.91 -8.47
N GLY A 457 2.52 -30.97 -9.03
CA GLY A 457 1.75 -31.95 -8.28
C GLY A 457 0.28 -31.55 -8.05
N ILE A 458 -0.49 -32.49 -7.51
CA ILE A 458 -1.96 -32.38 -7.39
C ILE A 458 -2.42 -31.20 -6.49
N GLU A 459 -1.59 -30.76 -5.55
CA GLU A 459 -1.93 -29.67 -4.62
C GLU A 459 -2.23 -28.35 -5.33
N ILE A 460 -1.59 -28.08 -6.48
CA ILE A 460 -1.86 -26.84 -7.22
C ILE A 460 -3.29 -26.79 -7.76
N MET A 461 -3.94 -27.94 -7.95
CA MET A 461 -5.31 -28.03 -8.44
C MET A 461 -6.28 -27.19 -7.59
N PHE A 462 -6.09 -27.16 -6.27
CA PHE A 462 -6.93 -26.36 -5.37
C PHE A 462 -6.73 -24.86 -5.57
N LYS A 463 -5.50 -24.41 -5.87
CA LYS A 463 -5.21 -23.01 -6.22
C LYS A 463 -5.84 -22.65 -7.57
N LEU A 464 -5.68 -23.51 -8.57
CA LEU A 464 -6.24 -23.30 -9.91
C LEU A 464 -7.76 -23.23 -9.88
N GLU A 465 -8.40 -24.11 -9.10
CA GLU A 465 -9.84 -24.10 -8.90
C GLU A 465 -10.29 -22.80 -8.22
N ARG A 466 -9.55 -22.30 -7.23
CA ARG A 466 -9.81 -21.00 -6.60
C ARG A 466 -9.70 -19.85 -7.60
N TYR A 467 -8.68 -19.83 -8.47
CA TYR A 467 -8.55 -18.80 -9.51
C TYR A 467 -9.65 -18.89 -10.58
N THR A 468 -10.08 -20.11 -10.91
CA THR A 468 -11.17 -20.38 -11.85
C THR A 468 -12.49 -19.85 -11.33
N ARG A 469 -12.84 -20.15 -10.07
CA ARG A 469 -14.08 -19.67 -9.41
C ARG A 469 -14.15 -18.15 -9.28
N ASN A 470 -13.00 -17.47 -9.24
CA ASN A 470 -12.92 -16.01 -9.19
C ASN A 470 -12.69 -15.37 -10.58
N GLY A 471 -12.75 -16.14 -11.67
CA GLY A 471 -12.68 -15.62 -13.04
C GLY A 471 -11.31 -15.07 -13.46
N VAL A 472 -10.23 -15.35 -12.70
CA VAL A 472 -8.88 -14.84 -12.96
C VAL A 472 -8.10 -15.77 -13.90
N PHE A 473 -8.34 -17.09 -13.80
CA PHE A 473 -7.86 -18.10 -14.75
C PHE A 473 -9.04 -18.98 -15.14
N ALA A 474 -9.66 -18.72 -16.29
CA ALA A 474 -10.87 -19.42 -16.70
C ALA A 474 -10.94 -19.66 -18.21
N SER A 475 -11.77 -20.62 -18.61
CA SER A 475 -12.14 -20.83 -19.99
C SER A 475 -13.19 -19.80 -20.44
N LYS A 476 -13.25 -19.55 -21.76
CA LYS A 476 -14.25 -18.65 -22.35
C LYS A 476 -15.67 -19.14 -22.08
N SER A 477 -15.95 -20.45 -22.11
CA SER A 477 -17.31 -20.93 -21.88
C SER A 477 -17.77 -20.64 -20.46
N LEU A 478 -16.91 -20.93 -19.46
CA LEU A 478 -17.21 -20.75 -18.05
C LEU A 478 -17.45 -19.28 -17.67
N LEU A 479 -16.64 -18.36 -18.21
CA LEU A 479 -16.80 -16.93 -17.96
C LEU A 479 -18.15 -16.39 -18.44
N HIS A 480 -18.62 -16.84 -19.60
CA HIS A 480 -19.85 -16.35 -20.24
C HIS A 480 -21.12 -17.11 -19.80
N SER A 481 -21.00 -18.18 -19.01
CA SER A 481 -22.15 -18.95 -18.52
C SER A 481 -22.37 -18.80 -17.02
N GLU A 482 -21.42 -19.25 -16.19
CA GLU A 482 -21.61 -19.45 -14.75
C GLU A 482 -21.14 -18.26 -13.92
N LEU A 483 -20.09 -17.56 -14.40
CA LEU A 483 -19.43 -16.51 -13.62
C LEU A 483 -19.96 -15.10 -13.91
N GLN A 484 -20.68 -14.91 -15.03
CA GLN A 484 -21.15 -13.61 -15.50
C GLN A 484 -21.98 -12.83 -14.46
N HIS A 485 -22.74 -13.52 -13.61
CA HIS A 485 -23.59 -12.89 -12.60
C HIS A 485 -22.92 -12.72 -11.23
N ASN A 486 -21.84 -13.46 -10.95
CA ASN A 486 -21.31 -13.60 -9.59
C ASN A 486 -20.00 -12.84 -9.36
N VAL A 487 -19.24 -12.55 -10.42
CA VAL A 487 -17.92 -11.89 -10.35
C VAL A 487 -17.90 -10.67 -11.27
N ILE A 488 -17.21 -9.60 -10.89
CA ILE A 488 -16.93 -8.50 -11.81
C ILE A 488 -15.75 -8.93 -12.68
N SER A 489 -15.98 -9.13 -13.97
CA SER A 489 -14.95 -9.55 -14.93
C SER A 489 -14.91 -8.62 -16.14
N LEU A 490 -13.80 -8.65 -16.87
CA LEU A 490 -13.70 -7.93 -18.14
C LEU A 490 -14.59 -8.62 -19.19
N ASN A 491 -15.51 -7.88 -19.79
CA ASN A 491 -16.43 -8.35 -20.84
C ASN A 491 -15.80 -8.30 -22.24
N LYS A 492 -14.60 -7.73 -22.37
CA LYS A 492 -13.84 -7.66 -23.62
C LYS A 492 -12.37 -7.95 -23.38
N GLU A 493 -11.69 -8.40 -24.44
CA GLU A 493 -10.23 -8.53 -24.43
C GLU A 493 -9.57 -7.19 -24.08
N TYR A 494 -8.49 -7.25 -23.29
CA TYR A 494 -7.83 -6.07 -22.74
C TYR A 494 -7.34 -5.11 -23.82
N ARG A 495 -6.93 -5.60 -25.00
CA ARG A 495 -6.49 -4.74 -26.11
C ARG A 495 -7.52 -3.68 -26.52
N TYR A 496 -8.81 -4.00 -26.48
CA TYR A 496 -9.87 -3.04 -26.81
C TYR A 496 -10.08 -2.02 -25.69
N ILE A 497 -10.04 -2.49 -24.45
CA ILE A 497 -10.16 -1.64 -23.26
C ILE A 497 -8.97 -0.67 -23.20
N SER A 498 -7.78 -1.18 -23.51
CA SER A 498 -6.54 -0.42 -23.59
C SER A 498 -6.62 0.70 -24.60
N GLN A 499 -7.18 0.44 -25.79
CA GLN A 499 -7.41 1.48 -26.79
C GLN A 499 -8.30 2.60 -26.25
N TRP A 500 -9.43 2.28 -25.61
CA TRP A 500 -10.37 3.29 -25.12
C TRP A 500 -9.83 4.16 -23.98
N LEU A 501 -9.06 3.54 -23.07
CA LEU A 501 -8.50 4.20 -21.89
C LEU A 501 -7.04 4.65 -22.11
N ASN A 502 -6.47 4.40 -23.28
CA ASN A 502 -5.05 4.60 -23.62
C ASN A 502 -4.14 4.07 -22.50
N THR A 503 -4.31 2.80 -22.14
CA THR A 503 -3.48 2.20 -21.06
C THR A 503 -2.08 1.83 -21.54
N LEU A 504 -1.92 1.61 -22.84
CA LEU A 504 -0.65 1.30 -23.49
C LEU A 504 -0.30 2.40 -24.49
N PRO A 505 0.99 2.65 -24.75
CA PRO A 505 1.40 3.55 -25.83
C PRO A 505 0.90 3.03 -27.19
N SER A 506 0.44 3.94 -28.04
CA SER A 506 0.02 3.64 -29.43
C SER A 506 1.16 3.90 -30.41
N ASP A 507 1.23 3.14 -31.52
CA ASP A 507 2.24 3.28 -32.59
C ASP A 507 2.45 4.73 -33.08
N GLU A 508 1.38 5.54 -33.16
CA GLU A 508 1.46 6.96 -33.58
C GLU A 508 2.20 7.86 -32.57
N GLN A 509 2.14 7.53 -31.27
CA GLN A 509 2.88 8.23 -30.23
C GLN A 509 4.35 7.79 -30.20
N ASP A 510 4.62 6.54 -30.56
CA ASP A 510 5.97 6.00 -30.70
C ASP A 510 6.72 6.66 -31.86
N ASP A 511 6.08 6.99 -32.98
CA ASP A 511 6.74 7.69 -34.08
C ASP A 511 7.15 9.13 -33.72
N ILE A 512 6.32 9.85 -32.96
CA ILE A 512 6.66 11.18 -32.43
C ILE A 512 7.77 11.07 -31.36
N GLN A 513 7.77 10.01 -30.56
CA GLN A 513 8.79 9.77 -29.54
C GLN A 513 10.13 9.30 -30.13
N LYS A 514 10.10 8.50 -31.20
CA LYS A 514 11.25 8.04 -31.99
C LYS A 514 11.93 9.18 -32.74
N GLN A 515 11.15 10.14 -33.26
CA GLN A 515 11.71 11.37 -33.86
C GLN A 515 12.41 12.29 -32.85
N GLN A 516 12.14 12.14 -31.54
CA GLN A 516 12.78 12.89 -30.45
C GLN A 516 13.85 12.07 -29.69
N GLN A 517 14.19 10.86 -30.15
CA GLN A 517 15.00 9.86 -29.43
C GLN A 517 16.51 9.90 -29.73
N THR A 518 17.03 10.99 -30.30
CA THR A 518 18.45 11.03 -30.70
C THR A 518 19.45 11.26 -29.57
N ASP A 519 19.04 11.61 -28.34
CA ASP A 519 19.96 11.85 -27.23
C ASP A 519 19.64 11.01 -25.97
N GLU A 520 20.60 10.21 -25.48
CA GLU A 520 20.49 9.43 -24.22
C GLU A 520 20.11 10.30 -23.01
N SER A 521 20.48 11.60 -23.02
CA SER A 521 20.10 12.58 -22.00
C SER A 521 18.58 12.78 -21.88
N THR A 522 17.82 12.51 -22.95
CA THR A 522 16.36 12.64 -22.96
C THR A 522 15.64 11.45 -22.32
N ALA A 523 16.21 10.25 -22.34
CA ALA A 523 15.61 9.05 -21.74
C ALA A 523 15.69 9.11 -20.21
N GLU A 524 16.86 9.43 -19.65
CA GLU A 524 17.04 9.63 -18.21
C GLU A 524 16.17 10.78 -17.68
N ALA A 525 16.04 11.87 -18.46
CA ALA A 525 15.16 12.98 -18.12
C ALA A 525 13.66 12.57 -18.09
N ARG A 526 13.22 11.69 -19.00
CA ARG A 526 11.84 11.16 -19.03
C ARG A 526 11.55 10.24 -17.84
N LEU A 527 12.53 9.44 -17.40
CA LEU A 527 12.38 8.62 -16.19
C LEU A 527 12.29 9.46 -14.91
N LYS A 528 12.91 10.64 -14.90
CA LYS A 528 12.87 11.58 -13.77
C LYS A 528 11.59 12.43 -13.72
N ASP A 529 11.04 12.85 -14.86
CA ASP A 529 9.76 13.57 -14.93
C ASP A 529 8.86 12.99 -16.03
N PRO A 530 8.10 11.93 -15.73
CA PRO A 530 7.29 11.24 -16.73
C PRO A 530 6.14 12.12 -17.25
N ARG A 531 5.75 11.91 -18.51
CA ARG A 531 4.61 12.64 -19.12
C ARG A 531 3.28 11.94 -18.87
N GLU A 532 3.30 10.60 -18.89
CA GLU A 532 2.16 9.70 -18.72
C GLU A 532 2.38 8.78 -17.51
N PRO A 533 1.32 8.22 -16.90
CA PRO A 533 1.41 7.34 -15.74
C PRO A 533 1.83 5.90 -16.10
N ILE A 534 2.88 5.74 -16.91
CA ILE A 534 3.33 4.45 -17.46
C ILE A 534 4.68 3.97 -16.89
N PHE A 535 5.25 4.69 -15.92
CA PHE A 535 6.62 4.46 -15.44
C PHE A 535 6.72 3.42 -14.31
N ALA A 536 5.60 3.09 -13.66
CA ALA A 536 5.57 2.19 -12.52
C ALA A 536 5.45 0.70 -12.91
N TYR A 537 4.93 0.45 -14.10
CA TYR A 537 4.73 -0.86 -14.72
C TYR A 537 5.34 -0.84 -16.11
N CYS A 538 5.53 -1.99 -16.74
CA CYS A 538 6.20 -2.19 -18.03
C CYS A 538 5.56 -1.44 -19.23
N GLY A 539 5.53 -0.11 -19.20
CA GLY A 539 4.88 0.76 -20.19
C GLY A 539 3.37 0.92 -20.02
N VAL A 540 2.77 0.37 -18.96
CA VAL A 540 1.31 0.37 -18.77
C VAL A 540 0.85 1.44 -17.79
N ALA A 541 -0.22 2.15 -18.14
CA ALA A 541 -1.05 2.93 -17.24
C ALA A 541 -2.19 2.04 -16.72
N PRO A 542 -2.19 1.63 -15.44
CA PRO A 542 -3.22 0.77 -14.85
C PRO A 542 -4.65 1.25 -15.11
N LEU A 543 -5.59 0.30 -15.23
CA LEU A 543 -7.01 0.62 -15.38
C LEU A 543 -7.52 1.40 -14.18
N SER A 544 -7.16 0.99 -12.95
CA SER A 544 -7.53 1.69 -11.71
C SER A 544 -7.17 3.18 -11.77
N ILE A 545 -5.98 3.50 -12.27
CA ILE A 545 -5.45 4.86 -12.41
C ILE A 545 -6.21 5.63 -13.50
N ARG A 546 -6.49 5.01 -14.65
CA ARG A 546 -7.27 5.65 -15.73
C ARG A 546 -8.73 5.91 -15.31
N LEU A 547 -9.34 5.01 -14.54
CA LEU A 547 -10.68 5.18 -13.99
C LEU A 547 -10.75 6.34 -12.99
N ILE A 548 -9.79 6.41 -12.06
CA ILE A 548 -9.69 7.54 -11.12
C ILE A 548 -9.41 8.84 -11.86
N GLN A 549 -8.50 8.81 -12.85
CA GLN A 549 -8.20 9.98 -13.70
C GLN A 549 -9.47 10.49 -14.39
N ALA A 550 -10.30 9.59 -14.94
CA ALA A 550 -11.53 9.96 -15.64
C ALA A 550 -12.48 10.81 -14.77
N LEU A 551 -12.53 10.59 -13.46
CA LEU A 551 -13.37 11.41 -12.58
C LEU A 551 -13.01 12.89 -12.57
N TYR A 552 -11.77 13.24 -12.93
CA TYR A 552 -11.25 14.62 -12.89
C TYR A 552 -10.77 15.13 -14.25
N ASP A 553 -10.27 14.26 -15.12
CA ASP A 553 -9.64 14.61 -16.40
C ASP A 553 -10.05 13.62 -17.50
N ARG A 554 -10.81 14.12 -18.47
CA ARG A 554 -11.35 13.35 -19.60
C ARG A 554 -10.54 13.47 -20.88
N THR A 555 -9.37 14.13 -20.84
CA THR A 555 -8.57 14.37 -22.05
C THR A 555 -8.19 13.09 -22.80
N THR A 556 -7.94 12.00 -22.07
CA THR A 556 -7.67 10.68 -22.66
C THR A 556 -8.92 10.09 -23.31
N ILE A 557 -10.01 9.94 -22.55
CA ILE A 557 -11.27 9.32 -23.02
C ILE A 557 -11.85 10.07 -24.23
N THR A 558 -11.74 11.40 -24.25
CA THR A 558 -12.24 12.25 -25.35
C THR A 558 -11.62 11.90 -26.70
N LYS A 559 -10.34 11.50 -26.70
CA LYS A 559 -9.59 11.18 -27.92
C LYS A 559 -9.85 9.75 -28.41
N HIS A 560 -10.10 8.82 -27.49
CA HIS A 560 -10.00 7.39 -27.79
C HIS A 560 -11.31 6.60 -27.66
N TYR A 561 -12.34 7.17 -27.02
CA TYR A 561 -13.61 6.47 -26.83
C TYR A 561 -14.82 7.30 -27.29
N SER A 562 -14.99 8.52 -26.76
CA SER A 562 -16.10 9.39 -27.15
C SER A 562 -15.71 10.85 -27.07
N SER A 563 -15.81 11.56 -28.20
CA SER A 563 -15.52 12.99 -28.30
C SER A 563 -16.54 13.86 -27.55
N GLN A 564 -17.74 13.35 -27.28
CA GLN A 564 -18.78 14.05 -26.53
C GLN A 564 -18.63 13.76 -25.04
N GLN A 565 -17.72 14.49 -24.38
CA GLN A 565 -17.58 14.45 -22.93
C GLN A 565 -18.29 15.66 -22.28
N PRO A 566 -18.97 15.47 -21.14
CA PRO A 566 -19.68 16.55 -20.45
C PRO A 566 -18.73 17.63 -19.89
N PHE A 567 -17.48 17.26 -19.63
CA PHE A 567 -16.41 18.16 -19.20
C PHE A 567 -15.06 17.60 -19.65
N MET A 568 -14.06 18.47 -19.74
CA MET A 568 -12.66 18.05 -19.93
C MET A 568 -11.93 17.92 -18.60
N ILE A 569 -12.12 18.90 -17.71
CA ILE A 569 -11.52 18.94 -16.37
C ILE A 569 -12.61 19.26 -15.35
N SER A 570 -12.66 18.50 -14.27
CA SER A 570 -13.55 18.72 -13.15
C SER A 570 -12.78 18.99 -11.86
N ARG A 571 -13.35 19.82 -10.98
CA ARG A 571 -12.81 20.10 -9.64
C ARG A 571 -13.30 19.10 -8.59
N GLU A 572 -14.50 18.59 -8.75
CA GLU A 572 -15.11 17.54 -7.91
C GLU A 572 -15.12 16.23 -8.72
N PRO A 573 -15.03 15.06 -8.08
CA PRO A 573 -15.11 13.80 -8.81
C PRO A 573 -16.46 13.71 -9.53
N ASN A 574 -16.42 13.43 -10.84
CA ASN A 574 -17.62 13.40 -11.67
C ASN A 574 -17.65 12.14 -12.55
N ALA A 575 -18.65 11.30 -12.29
CA ALA A 575 -18.89 10.03 -12.95
C ALA A 575 -19.81 10.13 -14.18
N THR A 576 -20.45 11.29 -14.43
CA THR A 576 -21.43 11.47 -15.50
C THR A 576 -20.90 10.96 -16.84
N MET A 577 -21.68 10.10 -17.50
CA MET A 577 -21.38 9.49 -18.81
C MET A 577 -20.18 8.51 -18.77
N LEU A 578 -19.81 7.97 -17.61
CA LEU A 578 -18.93 6.79 -17.53
C LEU A 578 -19.67 5.47 -17.59
N GLU A 579 -20.93 5.47 -17.21
CA GLU A 579 -21.76 4.29 -17.09
C GLU A 579 -21.74 3.45 -18.39
N PRO A 580 -21.88 4.05 -19.60
CA PRO A 580 -21.83 3.28 -20.85
C PRO A 580 -20.45 2.66 -21.13
N LEU A 581 -19.37 3.36 -20.77
CA LEU A 581 -18.00 2.85 -20.93
C LEU A 581 -17.77 1.66 -20.00
N LEU A 582 -18.14 1.80 -18.72
CA LEU A 582 -17.96 0.74 -17.73
C LEU A 582 -18.86 -0.47 -18.01
N GLN A 583 -20.10 -0.26 -18.48
CA GLN A 583 -20.96 -1.35 -18.95
C GLN A 583 -20.32 -2.11 -20.13
N GLN A 584 -19.66 -1.42 -21.06
CA GLN A 584 -18.94 -2.08 -22.13
C GLN A 584 -17.69 -2.85 -21.66
N ILE A 585 -17.00 -2.34 -20.63
CA ILE A 585 -15.80 -2.98 -20.08
C ILE A 585 -16.16 -4.20 -19.22
N TYR A 586 -17.22 -4.14 -18.41
CA TYR A 586 -17.50 -5.14 -17.37
C TYR A 586 -18.85 -5.87 -17.51
N GLY A 587 -19.69 -5.51 -18.50
CA GLY A 587 -20.87 -6.30 -18.89
C GLY A 587 -22.06 -6.31 -17.92
N ARG A 588 -22.07 -5.52 -16.84
CA ARG A 588 -23.19 -5.44 -15.88
C ARG A 588 -24.08 -4.21 -16.08
N ASP A 589 -25.35 -4.34 -15.72
CA ASP A 589 -26.36 -3.28 -15.80
C ASP A 589 -26.24 -2.23 -14.67
N ASP A 590 -26.30 -0.98 -15.11
CA ASP A 590 -26.58 0.33 -14.47
C ASP A 590 -25.81 0.79 -13.22
N ASN A 591 -25.22 -0.08 -12.39
CA ASN A 591 -24.71 0.33 -11.08
C ASN A 591 -23.22 0.06 -10.83
N ILE A 592 -22.39 -0.27 -11.82
CA ILE A 592 -20.94 -0.45 -11.55
C ILE A 592 -20.30 0.80 -10.99
N ILE A 593 -20.72 1.98 -11.46
CA ILE A 593 -20.32 3.25 -10.90
C ILE A 593 -21.54 3.98 -10.36
N THR A 594 -21.42 4.53 -9.16
CA THR A 594 -22.45 5.43 -8.63
C THR A 594 -21.79 6.71 -8.12
N GLN A 595 -22.55 7.80 -8.20
CA GLN A 595 -22.16 9.08 -7.63
C GLN A 595 -23.31 9.57 -6.75
N SER A 596 -22.98 9.92 -5.50
CA SER A 596 -23.95 10.52 -4.58
C SER A 596 -23.35 11.72 -3.87
N ARG A 597 -24.18 12.73 -3.61
CA ARG A 597 -23.81 13.88 -2.78
C ARG A 597 -24.40 13.69 -1.38
N TRP A 598 -23.55 13.78 -0.35
CA TRP A 598 -23.95 13.56 1.04
C TRP A 598 -24.37 14.87 1.72
N ILE A 599 -23.88 16.01 1.22
CA ILE A 599 -24.23 17.35 1.73
C ILE A 599 -24.99 18.14 0.64
N PRO A 600 -26.18 18.71 0.95
CA PRO A 600 -26.93 19.54 0.00
C PRO A 600 -26.13 20.73 -0.54
N GLU A 601 -26.46 21.17 -1.76
CA GLU A 601 -25.86 22.39 -2.31
C GLU A 601 -26.22 23.64 -1.47
N PRO A 602 -25.27 24.55 -1.21
CA PRO A 602 -25.58 25.82 -0.57
C PRO A 602 -26.54 26.64 -1.44
N THR A 603 -27.58 27.23 -0.83
CA THR A 603 -28.51 28.12 -1.54
C THR A 603 -27.78 29.30 -2.21
N ALA A 604 -28.34 29.83 -3.30
CA ALA A 604 -27.76 30.93 -4.08
C ALA A 604 -27.42 32.18 -3.24
N ARG A 605 -28.20 32.43 -2.17
CA ARG A 605 -27.96 33.50 -1.19
C ARG A 605 -26.63 33.31 -0.44
N LEU A 606 -26.34 32.08 -0.01
CA LEU A 606 -25.09 31.73 0.68
C LEU A 606 -23.90 31.64 -0.28
N LYS A 607 -24.09 31.24 -1.55
CA LYS A 607 -23.02 31.35 -2.57
C LYS A 607 -22.55 32.80 -2.71
N ARG A 608 -23.47 33.78 -2.67
CA ARG A 608 -23.14 35.22 -2.65
C ARG A 608 -22.48 35.67 -1.34
N VAL A 609 -22.99 35.24 -0.18
CA VAL A 609 -22.38 35.57 1.13
C VAL A 609 -20.98 34.98 1.26
N ARG A 610 -20.74 33.76 0.77
CA ARG A 610 -19.41 33.15 0.69
C ARG A 610 -18.52 33.90 -0.28
N ALA A 611 -18.99 34.27 -1.47
CA ALA A 611 -18.21 35.09 -2.39
C ALA A 611 -17.82 36.46 -1.77
N ALA A 612 -18.69 37.04 -0.96
CA ALA A 612 -18.42 38.28 -0.22
C ALA A 612 -17.48 38.09 0.98
N SER A 613 -17.58 36.99 1.75
CA SER A 613 -16.68 36.71 2.89
C SER A 613 -15.31 36.18 2.48
N THR A 614 -15.19 35.57 1.29
CA THR A 614 -13.92 35.10 0.72
C THR A 614 -13.02 36.26 0.28
N GLN A 615 -13.56 37.48 0.10
CA GLN A 615 -12.75 38.69 -0.11
C GLN A 615 -11.93 39.09 1.12
N GLN A 616 -12.23 38.58 2.33
CA GLN A 616 -11.48 38.86 3.57
C GLN A 616 -10.68 37.67 4.12
N LYS A 617 -10.84 36.46 3.58
CA LYS A 617 -10.01 35.28 3.93
C LYS A 617 -9.61 34.56 2.64
N GLN A 618 -8.52 34.99 2.02
CA GLN A 618 -7.88 34.19 0.97
C GLN A 618 -7.49 32.83 1.59
N LYS A 619 -8.04 31.72 1.06
CA LYS A 619 -7.44 30.41 1.28
C LYS A 619 -5.96 30.53 0.87
N PRO A 620 -4.98 30.14 1.71
CA PRO A 620 -3.58 30.23 1.33
C PRO A 620 -3.35 29.46 0.02
N ALA A 621 -2.53 30.01 -0.87
CA ALA A 621 -2.31 29.48 -2.23
C ALA A 621 -1.84 28.01 -2.27
N ASN A 622 -1.37 27.46 -1.14
CA ASN A 622 -0.87 26.10 -0.99
C ASN A 622 -1.87 25.10 -0.37
N GLN A 623 -3.12 25.51 -0.13
CA GLN A 623 -4.11 24.64 0.52
C GLN A 623 -4.71 23.64 -0.49
N ARG A 624 -4.45 22.35 -0.26
CA ARG A 624 -5.00 21.23 -1.04
C ARG A 624 -6.24 20.67 -0.35
N ASP A 625 -7.33 20.47 -1.09
CA ASP A 625 -8.52 19.79 -0.59
C ASP A 625 -8.24 18.27 -0.52
N VAL A 626 -8.57 17.63 0.59
CA VAL A 626 -8.35 16.19 0.77
C VAL A 626 -9.39 15.41 -0.04
N VAL A 627 -8.97 14.28 -0.60
CA VAL A 627 -9.82 13.25 -1.21
C VAL A 627 -9.44 11.93 -0.57
N LEU A 628 -10.41 11.25 0.03
CA LEU A 628 -10.21 9.94 0.61
C LEU A 628 -10.40 8.88 -0.48
N LEU A 629 -9.33 8.17 -0.82
CA LEU A 629 -9.35 7.11 -1.81
C LEU A 629 -9.24 5.75 -1.10
N VAL A 630 -10.30 4.97 -1.18
CA VAL A 630 -10.44 3.68 -0.49
C VAL A 630 -10.36 2.56 -1.51
N PHE A 631 -9.34 1.70 -1.38
CA PHE A 631 -9.20 0.50 -2.21
C PHE A 631 -9.69 -0.73 -1.45
N LEU A 632 -10.81 -1.31 -1.90
CA LEU A 632 -11.26 -2.61 -1.44
C LEU A 632 -10.50 -3.69 -2.22
N GLY A 633 -9.70 -4.50 -1.55
CA GLY A 633 -8.87 -5.55 -2.19
C GLY A 633 -7.42 -5.17 -2.46
N GLY A 634 -6.96 -4.04 -1.92
CA GLY A 634 -5.54 -3.65 -1.96
C GLY A 634 -5.14 -2.78 -3.15
N VAL A 635 -4.03 -2.08 -2.97
CA VAL A 635 -3.37 -1.24 -3.99
C VAL A 635 -1.87 -1.46 -3.90
N THR A 636 -1.21 -1.49 -5.04
CA THR A 636 0.24 -1.73 -5.13
C THR A 636 1.05 -0.46 -4.85
N PRO A 637 2.32 -0.58 -4.42
CA PRO A 637 3.27 0.54 -4.39
C PRO A 637 3.33 1.36 -5.69
N GLY A 638 3.35 0.70 -6.84
CA GLY A 638 3.34 1.33 -8.15
C GLY A 638 2.08 2.15 -8.40
N GLU A 639 0.88 1.63 -8.08
CA GLU A 639 -0.36 2.40 -8.19
C GLU A 639 -0.33 3.65 -7.28
N VAL A 640 0.25 3.56 -6.07
CA VAL A 640 0.43 4.72 -5.18
C VAL A 640 1.33 5.78 -5.81
N ALA A 641 2.43 5.36 -6.45
CA ALA A 641 3.32 6.26 -7.18
C ALA A 641 2.56 6.99 -8.30
N LEU A 642 1.74 6.25 -9.05
CA LEU A 642 0.93 6.78 -10.14
C LEU A 642 -0.20 7.70 -9.66
N ILE A 643 -0.76 7.45 -8.49
CA ILE A 643 -1.73 8.34 -7.84
C ILE A 643 -1.09 9.66 -7.45
N LYS A 644 0.10 9.64 -6.83
CA LYS A 644 0.85 10.86 -6.52
C LYS A 644 1.26 11.62 -7.78
N PHE A 645 1.58 10.90 -8.85
CA PHE A 645 1.79 11.49 -10.16
C PHE A 645 0.53 12.18 -10.71
N LEU A 646 -0.62 11.50 -10.67
CA LEU A 646 -1.90 12.07 -11.10
C LEU A 646 -2.25 13.33 -10.28
N GLN A 647 -2.00 13.30 -8.98
CA GLN A 647 -2.17 14.44 -8.10
C GLN A 647 -1.32 15.65 -8.56
N LYS A 648 -0.04 15.45 -8.91
CA LYS A 648 0.83 16.50 -9.45
C LYS A 648 0.29 17.07 -10.77
N LYS A 649 -0.21 16.22 -11.68
CA LYS A 649 -0.79 16.63 -12.96
C LYS A 649 -2.09 17.43 -12.78
N LEU A 650 -2.96 17.00 -11.87
CA LEU A 650 -4.18 17.72 -11.54
C LEU A 650 -3.88 19.11 -10.95
N GLN A 651 -2.86 19.22 -10.08
CA GLN A 651 -2.40 20.51 -9.55
C GLN A 651 -1.95 21.47 -10.66
N GLN A 652 -1.18 20.98 -11.64
CA GLN A 652 -0.77 21.78 -12.81
C GLN A 652 -1.95 22.31 -13.63
N ARG A 653 -3.11 21.65 -13.55
CA ARG A 653 -4.36 22.06 -14.20
C ARG A 653 -5.32 22.82 -13.27
N ASN A 654 -4.81 23.37 -12.16
CA ASN A 654 -5.58 24.08 -11.14
C ASN A 654 -6.64 23.24 -10.41
N VAL A 655 -6.42 21.92 -10.31
CA VAL A 655 -7.19 20.99 -9.49
C VAL A 655 -6.33 20.58 -8.28
N ASN A 656 -6.39 21.38 -7.22
CA ASN A 656 -5.53 21.23 -6.02
C ASN A 656 -6.09 20.20 -5.03
N LYS A 657 -5.99 18.90 -5.37
CA LYS A 657 -6.38 17.80 -4.48
C LYS A 657 -5.16 17.17 -3.79
N ARG A 658 -5.37 16.63 -2.58
CA ARG A 658 -4.45 15.72 -1.86
C ARG A 658 -5.18 14.39 -1.66
N GLN A 659 -4.67 13.31 -2.23
CA GLN A 659 -5.31 12.01 -2.12
C GLN A 659 -4.74 11.26 -0.93
N SER A 660 -5.56 10.96 0.07
CA SER A 660 -5.22 10.11 1.21
C SER A 660 -5.76 8.72 0.93
N LEU A 661 -4.87 7.74 0.89
CA LEU A 661 -5.14 6.36 0.52
C LEU A 661 -5.40 5.50 1.75
N VAL A 662 -6.45 4.68 1.71
CA VAL A 662 -6.69 3.63 2.70
C VAL A 662 -6.71 2.28 1.98
N LYS A 663 -5.83 1.35 2.36
CA LYS A 663 -5.65 0.05 1.66
C LYS A 663 -5.28 -1.12 2.57
N LEU A 664 -5.10 -2.31 1.98
CA LEU A 664 -4.40 -3.44 2.60
C LEU A 664 -3.09 -3.78 1.86
N SER A 665 -2.06 -4.28 2.57
CA SER A 665 -0.75 -4.68 2.01
C SER A 665 -0.68 -6.18 1.75
N THR A 666 -0.07 -6.59 0.64
CA THR A 666 0.25 -8.00 0.34
C THR A 666 1.76 -8.17 0.15
N ARG A 667 2.32 -9.23 0.73
CA ARG A 667 3.74 -9.58 0.59
C ARG A 667 3.99 -10.26 -0.76
N ARG A 668 5.13 -9.97 -1.38
CA ARG A 668 5.67 -10.65 -2.58
C ARG A 668 7.07 -11.18 -2.23
N ALA A 669 7.48 -12.32 -2.77
CA ALA A 669 8.79 -12.89 -2.48
C ALA A 669 9.43 -13.55 -3.72
N PHE A 670 10.66 -13.18 -4.09
CA PHE A 670 11.53 -13.87 -5.07
C PHE A 670 12.70 -14.63 -4.37
N SER A 671 13.31 -15.66 -4.99
CA SER A 671 14.44 -16.46 -4.45
C SER A 671 15.14 -17.26 -5.55
N SER A 672 16.43 -17.58 -5.37
CA SER A 672 17.36 -18.04 -6.42
C SER A 672 18.02 -19.41 -6.17
N THR A 673 18.20 -20.23 -7.23
CA THR A 673 19.20 -21.33 -7.32
C THR A 673 19.70 -21.49 -8.77
N SER A 674 20.97 -21.89 -8.97
CA SER A 674 21.74 -21.70 -10.22
C SER A 674 21.59 -22.78 -11.32
N ARG A 675 21.54 -22.37 -12.61
CA ARG A 675 22.38 -22.82 -13.76
C ARG A 675 21.96 -22.10 -15.07
N GLN A 676 22.89 -22.06 -16.03
CA GLN A 676 22.96 -21.17 -17.21
C GLN A 676 21.84 -21.35 -18.26
N ALA A 677 21.37 -20.23 -18.84
CA ALA A 677 20.52 -20.19 -20.03
C ALA A 677 20.93 -19.08 -21.02
N VAL A 678 20.44 -19.22 -22.26
CA VAL A 678 20.94 -18.63 -23.51
C VAL A 678 20.19 -17.34 -23.88
N HIS A 679 20.91 -16.35 -24.41
CA HIS A 679 20.44 -14.98 -24.68
C HIS A 679 19.77 -14.80 -26.06
N PHE A 680 18.67 -14.04 -26.12
CA PHE A 680 18.09 -13.47 -27.35
C PHE A 680 18.13 -11.93 -27.34
N LYS A 681 17.84 -11.28 -28.48
CA LYS A 681 18.10 -9.84 -28.76
C LYS A 681 17.03 -8.88 -28.21
N GLU A 682 17.48 -7.69 -27.80
CA GLU A 682 16.78 -6.54 -27.20
C GLU A 682 15.45 -6.08 -27.86
N GLY A 683 14.44 -5.83 -27.01
CA GLY A 683 13.14 -5.22 -27.34
C GLY A 683 13.11 -3.67 -27.27
N VAL A 684 11.97 -3.08 -27.68
CA VAL A 684 11.82 -1.74 -28.30
C VAL A 684 11.53 -0.57 -27.32
N TYR A 685 11.52 -0.76 -25.99
CA TYR A 685 11.03 0.28 -25.05
C TYR A 685 12.07 0.77 -24.03
N SER A 686 12.23 2.10 -23.95
CA SER A 686 13.25 2.81 -23.13
C SER A 686 12.92 2.96 -21.64
N ASN A 687 11.85 2.35 -21.15
CA ASN A 687 11.36 2.52 -19.77
C ASN A 687 11.67 1.34 -18.84
N VAL A 688 12.30 0.29 -19.37
CA VAL A 688 12.79 -0.83 -18.58
C VAL A 688 14.01 -0.35 -17.79
N PRO A 689 14.04 -0.52 -16.46
CA PRO A 689 15.11 0.03 -15.62
C PRO A 689 16.45 -0.71 -15.75
N PHE A 690 16.52 -1.74 -16.61
CA PHE A 690 17.68 -2.59 -16.82
C PHE A 690 18.04 -2.58 -18.32
N LYS A 691 19.31 -2.32 -18.65
CA LYS A 691 19.81 -2.47 -20.03
C LYS A 691 20.09 -3.94 -20.31
N VAL A 692 19.62 -4.47 -21.43
CA VAL A 692 19.84 -5.86 -21.82
C VAL A 692 21.20 -5.97 -22.54
N GLN A 693 22.26 -5.91 -21.74
CA GLN A 693 23.70 -6.10 -22.03
C GLN A 693 24.39 -5.21 -23.10
N ASN A 694 25.41 -4.44 -22.66
CA ASN A 694 26.86 -4.64 -22.96
C ASN A 694 27.73 -3.45 -22.49
N ARG A 695 27.66 -3.04 -21.22
CA ARG A 695 28.67 -2.12 -20.65
C ARG A 695 28.96 -2.43 -19.19
N LYS A 696 30.09 -3.11 -18.96
CA LYS A 696 30.75 -3.18 -17.65
C LYS A 696 31.34 -1.80 -17.32
N ILE A 697 30.58 -0.95 -16.66
CA ILE A 697 31.19 0.07 -15.81
C ILE A 697 31.07 -0.49 -14.39
N PRO A 698 32.18 -0.90 -13.74
CA PRO A 698 32.11 -1.42 -12.38
C PRO A 698 31.87 -0.25 -11.42
N PHE A 699 30.61 0.17 -11.31
CA PHE A 699 30.17 1.24 -10.40
C PHE A 699 30.66 0.97 -8.97
N GLY A 700 30.64 -0.28 -8.52
CA GLY A 700 31.19 -0.69 -7.23
C GLY A 700 32.69 -0.39 -7.07
N VAL A 701 33.52 -0.56 -8.09
CA VAL A 701 34.97 -0.28 -8.00
C VAL A 701 35.22 1.23 -7.91
N VAL A 702 34.47 2.03 -8.67
CA VAL A 702 34.59 3.49 -8.63
C VAL A 702 34.05 4.04 -7.30
N PHE A 703 32.91 3.52 -6.83
CA PHE A 703 32.26 3.98 -5.60
C PHE A 703 33.00 3.53 -4.33
N PHE A 704 33.39 2.26 -4.21
CA PHE A 704 34.17 1.79 -3.05
C PHE A 704 35.61 2.32 -3.08
N GLY A 705 36.21 2.54 -4.26
CA GLY A 705 37.47 3.27 -4.37
C GLY A 705 37.36 4.71 -3.87
N PHE A 706 36.29 5.42 -4.27
CA PHE A 706 36.02 6.79 -3.84
C PHE A 706 35.72 6.90 -2.34
N MET A 707 34.87 6.00 -1.81
CA MET A 707 34.53 5.96 -0.38
C MET A 707 35.72 5.51 0.48
N GLY A 708 36.56 4.60 -0.01
CA GLY A 708 37.79 4.18 0.66
C GLY A 708 38.80 5.33 0.77
N VAL A 709 38.97 6.11 -0.30
CA VAL A 709 39.80 7.32 -0.27
C VAL A 709 39.18 8.36 0.68
N GLY A 710 37.88 8.62 0.60
CA GLY A 710 37.19 9.56 1.50
C GLY A 710 37.29 9.17 2.99
N PHE A 711 37.25 7.87 3.30
CA PHE A 711 37.42 7.35 4.67
C PHE A 711 38.87 7.42 5.16
N ALA A 712 39.86 7.30 4.28
CA ALA A 712 41.28 7.38 4.64
C ALA A 712 41.76 8.83 4.89
N VAL A 713 41.13 9.82 4.25
CA VAL A 713 41.54 11.24 4.32
C VAL A 713 41.61 11.79 5.75
N PRO A 714 40.65 11.58 6.67
CA PRO A 714 40.74 12.04 8.07
C PRO A 714 41.91 11.44 8.85
N PHE A 715 42.25 10.17 8.59
CA PHE A 715 43.36 9.46 9.24
C PHE A 715 44.71 9.92 8.69
N ILE A 716 44.80 10.10 7.37
CA ILE A 716 46.01 10.63 6.72
C ILE A 716 46.25 12.09 7.15
N ALA A 717 45.19 12.91 7.20
CA ALA A 717 45.29 14.29 7.68
C ALA A 717 45.74 14.34 9.16
N SER A 718 45.13 13.52 10.03
CA SER A 718 45.54 13.42 11.43
C SER A 718 46.99 12.95 11.58
N PHE A 719 47.41 11.96 10.80
CA PHE A 719 48.79 11.48 10.78
C PHE A 719 49.79 12.56 10.35
N VAL A 720 49.49 13.30 9.29
CA VAL A 720 50.34 14.41 8.81
C VAL A 720 50.40 15.54 9.85
N GLN A 721 49.29 15.81 10.54
CA GLN A 721 49.20 16.87 11.54
C GLN A 721 49.93 16.50 12.84
N LEU A 722 49.82 15.24 13.28
CA LEU A 722 50.61 14.68 14.39
C LEU A 722 52.12 14.67 14.08
N LYS A 723 52.50 14.37 12.84
CA LYS A 723 53.90 14.43 12.39
C LYS A 723 54.44 15.86 12.35
N LYS A 724 53.61 16.83 11.94
CA LYS A 724 53.97 18.27 11.96
C LYS A 724 54.03 18.85 13.37
N SER A 725 53.23 18.34 14.31
CA SER A 725 53.24 18.77 15.71
C SER A 725 54.32 18.09 16.56
N GLY A 726 55.14 17.21 15.98
CA GLY A 726 56.19 16.48 16.70
C GLY A 726 55.70 15.42 17.69
N ASN A 727 54.44 14.99 17.56
CA ASN A 727 53.80 14.00 18.43
C ASN A 727 53.81 12.58 17.83
N LEU A 728 54.61 12.36 16.78
CA LEU A 728 54.76 11.11 16.04
C LEU A 728 56.23 10.79 15.79
#